data_AF-A0A355Q6P6-F1
#
_entry.id   AF-A0A355Q6P6-F1
#
_cell.length_a   1.000
_cell.length_b   1.000
_cell.length_c   1.000
_cell.angle_alpha   90.00
_cell.angle_beta   90.00
_cell.angle_gamma   90.00
#
_symmetry.space_group_name_H-M   'P 1'
#
loop_
_entity.id
_entity.type
_entity.pdbx_description
1 polymer ?
#
loop_
_entity_poly.entity_id
_entity_poly.type
_entity_poly.pdbx_seq_one_letter_code
_entity_poly.pdbx_strand_id
1 'polypeptide(L)'
;MISALSTILLAAGSCANDDEKQQNYRPQLLHFADVDGNEQSALDSVDEFSALVDAFKNDSTYGANTLFVSSGDHIMIGPRFYAAEQGTVRTVTGSNEPGHADIAMMNAMGVQAAAVGNHELDANPGEFADAIEADGQATAVFPHLASNINFSGESDFVVGTDGAEASDLAGSVAKYAVVTINGEQIGLVGASTPTLPTITTTGDLAVTPGPSASVSELAAVIQSSVDALKATGINKIILLAHMQQMTVEKQLAELLDGVDIIVAGGNNTRMGDSNDTLFVGTHLTDDQFAENYPYQATGADGNPTLVVNVDGDYKYLGRLVVEFDSNGKIDLGSLDTTINGAYAATTSVVSAVGGTANPEVVEIRDALQNVIDAQYGNIVGYTSVYLDGRRSQVRTEETNLGYLSNAANLWYAEQVSGETVDIALKNGGGIRTEIGSAILPPGSTDYADAVLSPPDGGGVSEGHLKATMRFDNSLVLVTVTATELKDLLEHGVSATASGATPGQFPQIGGMRFSFDPSQTARTAQDNGERIRDLQILRGNGTIENVVVDGTVVVPSQTFRLVTLNFLADGGDDYPFDALVAANRIDLDNATQISGADPGKQSSFSKLGGEQDALAEYFLQFHNESNTAFDRSETSAEYDYYIVNLSEQNSSRLIDLSTQTSNLRQIGRYESGEALDTGAAEIVAFDNNTDRLFVINASAATVDVLSVSSNGSLTKISSIDSSAITGGVSIGGFNSVDAHNGLVAVAVEAATQTDNGSVAFFNASDLSFISSVPVGALPDAVTFSPDGTKVIVSNEGQPNDDHTIDPVGSISIIDVSSGAASATVTTLGFEDYNAGGSKTLPADVRVFGPGASVAQDLEPEYATVSADGSTAWVTLQENNAVAIVDLTSNTLEIKALGFKDHSLTGNELDASDKDNKISIQNWPVKGMYMPDTIATFEVGGNTYYITANEGDALDYAGFSEEDRIKDLTLDPDAFTNSSELQKDDKLGRLTVTNTLGDTDGDGDFDELYAFGARSFTIWDSTGALVFDSGSDFERITASRFPSYFNLSNDENGTGDFDSRSDAKGPEPEAVAVGTVNGNLLAFIGLERIGGIAIYNIGNPQSPTFAGYFNSRDFATTLTTTTGGDSGPEGLEFVSATDSPTGKALLIVGNEISGATTVYEIE
;
A
#
# COMPACT_ATOMS: atom_id res chain seq x y z
N MET A 1 95.82 -31.62 8.70
CA MET A 1 94.98 -32.72 8.20
C MET A 1 93.96 -33.08 9.28
N ILE A 2 92.67 -32.96 8.93
CA ILE A 2 91.55 -33.87 9.29
C ILE A 2 90.97 -33.83 10.74
N SER A 3 89.74 -33.28 10.81
CA SER A 3 88.47 -33.82 11.39
C SER A 3 88.37 -34.36 12.83
N ALA A 4 87.52 -33.67 13.62
CA ALA A 4 86.30 -34.11 14.35
C ALA A 4 86.27 -35.26 15.40
N LEU A 5 85.34 -35.03 16.35
CA LEU A 5 84.55 -35.94 17.21
C LEU A 5 85.00 -36.29 18.66
N SER A 6 84.10 -35.91 19.58
CA SER A 6 83.45 -36.67 20.67
C SER A 6 84.26 -37.19 21.87
N THR A 7 83.80 -36.82 23.09
CA THR A 7 83.71 -37.76 24.21
C THR A 7 82.60 -37.38 25.21
N ILE A 8 81.97 -38.43 25.73
CA ILE A 8 80.75 -38.54 26.53
C ILE A 8 81.10 -38.92 27.99
N LEU A 9 80.26 -38.45 28.95
CA LEU A 9 79.95 -38.94 30.32
C LEU A 9 80.99 -38.88 31.48
N LEU A 10 80.61 -38.22 32.59
CA LEU A 10 80.21 -38.90 33.86
C LEU A 10 79.81 -37.91 35.00
N ALA A 11 78.52 -38.02 35.39
CA ALA A 11 77.92 -38.03 36.74
C ALA A 11 78.30 -37.02 37.86
N ALA A 12 77.28 -36.30 38.37
CA ALA A 12 76.70 -36.46 39.72
C ALA A 12 76.27 -35.12 40.39
N GLY A 13 74.95 -34.91 40.50
CA GLY A 13 74.24 -34.40 41.68
C GLY A 13 74.52 -33.00 42.24
N SER A 14 73.56 -32.09 42.03
CA SER A 14 73.13 -31.14 43.07
C SER A 14 71.66 -30.76 42.88
N CYS A 15 70.84 -30.98 43.89
CA CYS A 15 69.52 -30.36 44.02
C CYS A 15 69.71 -28.85 44.23
N ALA A 16 69.12 -28.01 43.38
CA ALA A 16 68.63 -26.66 43.70
C ALA A 16 67.87 -26.11 42.49
N ASN A 17 66.58 -25.81 42.70
CA ASN A 17 65.72 -24.85 42.03
C ASN A 17 66.06 -24.43 40.59
N ASP A 18 65.34 -24.99 39.64
CA ASP A 18 64.85 -24.19 38.51
C ASP A 18 63.32 -24.24 38.60
N ASP A 19 62.74 -23.14 39.08
CA ASP A 19 61.35 -22.80 38.80
C ASP A 19 61.25 -22.67 37.28
N GLU A 20 60.76 -23.71 36.60
CA GLU A 20 60.25 -23.55 35.24
C GLU A 20 59.16 -22.48 35.29
N LYS A 21 59.49 -21.26 34.87
CA LYS A 21 58.48 -20.29 34.43
C LYS A 21 57.71 -20.94 33.28
N GLN A 22 56.57 -21.55 33.58
CA GLN A 22 55.53 -21.81 32.61
C GLN A 22 55.27 -20.50 31.86
N GLN A 23 55.46 -20.51 30.54
CA GLN A 23 55.29 -19.33 29.72
C GLN A 23 53.82 -18.94 29.69
N ASN A 24 53.53 -17.65 29.81
CA ASN A 24 52.20 -17.10 29.57
C ASN A 24 51.83 -17.34 28.09
N TYR A 25 50.56 -17.68 27.82
CA TYR A 25 50.08 -17.97 26.48
C TYR A 25 49.41 -16.72 25.90
N ARG A 26 49.78 -16.33 24.67
CA ARG A 26 49.28 -15.11 24.04
C ARG A 26 48.66 -15.45 22.67
N PRO A 27 47.35 -15.76 22.62
CA PRO A 27 46.63 -15.98 21.37
C PRO A 27 46.35 -14.67 20.63
N GLN A 28 46.18 -14.80 19.32
CA GLN A 28 45.53 -13.82 18.48
C GLN A 28 44.16 -14.34 18.10
N LEU A 29 43.11 -13.68 18.56
CA LEU A 29 41.74 -13.93 18.12
C LEU A 29 41.44 -13.02 16.94
N LEU A 30 41.16 -13.62 15.79
CA LEU A 30 40.53 -12.98 14.66
C LEU A 30 39.04 -13.33 14.68
N HIS A 31 38.17 -12.35 14.44
CA HIS A 31 36.74 -12.59 14.43
C HIS A 31 35.97 -11.63 13.53
N PHE A 32 34.77 -12.06 13.15
CA PHE A 32 33.78 -11.32 12.37
C PHE A 32 32.40 -11.95 12.62
N ALA A 33 31.33 -11.30 12.16
CA ALA A 33 29.95 -11.78 12.17
C ALA A 33 29.16 -11.04 11.10
N ASP A 34 27.87 -11.36 10.95
CA ASP A 34 26.86 -10.50 10.33
C ASP A 34 27.21 -10.17 8.85
N VAL A 35 27.42 -11.20 8.03
CA VAL A 35 27.55 -11.06 6.56
C VAL A 35 26.15 -11.09 5.93
N ASP A 36 25.27 -10.25 6.48
CA ASP A 36 23.82 -10.22 6.33
C ASP A 36 23.31 -8.83 5.88
N GLY A 37 24.20 -7.96 5.41
CA GLY A 37 23.85 -6.69 4.80
C GLY A 37 23.90 -6.73 3.29
N ASN A 38 24.20 -5.58 2.69
CA ASN A 38 24.11 -5.39 1.25
C ASN A 38 25.10 -6.30 0.49
N GLU A 39 24.62 -7.11 -0.45
CA GLU A 39 25.45 -8.10 -1.18
C GLU A 39 26.63 -7.45 -1.89
N GLN A 40 26.44 -6.25 -2.44
CA GLN A 40 27.52 -5.49 -3.09
C GLN A 40 28.59 -5.09 -2.08
N SER A 41 28.20 -4.70 -0.86
CA SER A 41 29.17 -4.32 0.19
C SER A 41 30.02 -5.51 0.64
N ALA A 42 29.41 -6.68 0.79
CA ALA A 42 30.13 -7.91 1.13
C ALA A 42 31.13 -8.31 0.03
N LEU A 43 30.70 -8.34 -1.24
CA LEU A 43 31.56 -8.72 -2.37
C LEU A 43 32.65 -7.69 -2.67
N ASP A 44 32.39 -6.40 -2.43
CA ASP A 44 33.38 -5.32 -2.58
C ASP A 44 34.49 -5.42 -1.52
N SER A 45 34.18 -5.96 -0.33
CA SER A 45 35.08 -5.93 0.83
C SER A 45 35.84 -7.24 1.06
N VAL A 46 35.32 -8.37 0.57
CA VAL A 46 35.82 -9.72 0.92
C VAL A 46 37.27 -9.98 0.48
N ASP A 47 37.73 -9.35 -0.60
CA ASP A 47 39.11 -9.43 -1.07
C ASP A 47 40.07 -8.82 -0.03
N GLU A 48 39.85 -7.55 0.31
CA GLU A 48 40.59 -6.84 1.33
C GLU A 48 40.49 -7.52 2.69
N PHE A 49 39.31 -8.00 3.08
CA PHE A 49 39.11 -8.75 4.32
C PHE A 49 39.97 -10.01 4.34
N SER A 50 39.96 -10.81 3.27
CA SER A 50 40.80 -12.00 3.15
C SER A 50 42.30 -11.66 3.19
N ALA A 51 42.68 -10.48 2.66
CA ALA A 51 44.05 -9.99 2.74
C ALA A 51 44.47 -9.61 4.17
N LEU A 52 43.56 -9.04 4.97
CA LEU A 52 43.80 -8.79 6.39
C LEU A 52 43.97 -10.11 7.16
N VAL A 53 43.14 -11.11 6.86
CA VAL A 53 43.27 -12.46 7.44
C VAL A 53 44.64 -13.05 7.12
N ASP A 54 45.08 -12.98 5.86
CA ASP A 54 46.41 -13.42 5.43
C ASP A 54 47.53 -12.68 6.19
N ALA A 55 47.47 -11.35 6.27
CA ALA A 55 48.47 -10.54 6.96
C ALA A 55 48.64 -10.95 8.42
N PHE A 56 47.54 -11.13 9.14
CA PHE A 56 47.58 -11.42 10.58
C PHE A 56 47.87 -12.89 10.88
N LYS A 57 47.44 -13.83 10.03
CA LYS A 57 47.86 -15.24 10.15
C LYS A 57 49.36 -15.40 9.88
N ASN A 58 49.94 -14.55 9.02
CA ASN A 58 51.38 -14.52 8.74
C ASN A 58 52.19 -13.57 9.65
N ASP A 59 51.56 -12.96 10.66
CA ASP A 59 52.27 -12.12 11.63
C ASP A 59 53.35 -12.95 12.35
N SER A 60 54.61 -12.51 12.24
CA SER A 60 55.76 -13.24 12.78
C SER A 60 55.78 -13.39 14.31
N THR A 61 54.97 -12.60 15.03
CA THR A 61 54.88 -12.60 16.49
C THR A 61 53.67 -13.39 16.97
N TYR A 62 52.51 -13.14 16.37
CA TYR A 62 51.23 -13.66 16.89
C TYR A 62 50.58 -14.70 15.98
N GLY A 63 50.95 -14.74 14.70
CA GLY A 63 50.30 -15.56 13.67
C GLY A 63 50.25 -17.04 14.00
N ALA A 64 51.31 -17.58 14.62
CA ALA A 64 51.38 -18.97 15.04
C ALA A 64 50.33 -19.36 16.11
N ASN A 65 49.79 -18.39 16.85
CA ASN A 65 48.75 -18.59 17.88
C ASN A 65 47.38 -18.04 17.44
N THR A 66 47.09 -18.02 16.13
CA THR A 66 45.84 -17.45 15.62
C THR A 66 44.67 -18.42 15.78
N LEU A 67 43.60 -17.95 16.41
CA LEU A 67 42.27 -18.52 16.37
C LEU A 67 41.38 -17.63 15.50
N PHE A 68 40.76 -18.17 14.44
CA PHE A 68 39.83 -17.43 13.58
C PHE A 68 38.42 -18.03 13.68
N VAL A 69 37.46 -17.25 14.17
CA VAL A 69 36.09 -17.69 14.47
C VAL A 69 35.06 -16.68 14.01
N SER A 70 33.80 -17.08 13.98
CA SER A 70 32.69 -16.17 13.73
C SER A 70 31.50 -16.38 14.67
N SER A 71 30.68 -15.35 14.83
CA SER A 71 29.45 -15.38 15.60
C SER A 71 28.18 -15.55 14.76
N GLY A 72 28.25 -15.98 13.49
CA GLY A 72 27.06 -16.36 12.70
C GLY A 72 26.55 -15.27 11.75
N ASP A 73 25.42 -15.55 11.09
CA ASP A 73 24.80 -14.78 10.01
C ASP A 73 25.68 -14.66 8.76
N HIS A 74 25.99 -15.79 8.14
CA HIS A 74 26.74 -15.91 6.88
C HIS A 74 25.89 -16.36 5.70
N ILE A 75 24.80 -17.08 5.99
CA ILE A 75 23.91 -17.62 4.97
C ILE A 75 22.65 -16.76 4.94
N MET A 76 22.69 -15.65 4.22
CA MET A 76 21.51 -14.82 4.03
C MET A 76 20.85 -15.09 2.69
N ILE A 77 19.52 -15.20 2.67
CA ILE A 77 18.76 -15.27 1.42
C ILE A 77 18.95 -13.97 0.64
N GLY A 78 19.37 -14.07 -0.62
CA GLY A 78 19.60 -12.91 -1.48
C GLY A 78 20.37 -13.29 -2.75
N PRO A 79 20.74 -12.32 -3.61
CA PRO A 79 21.51 -12.53 -4.83
C PRO A 79 22.69 -13.51 -4.69
N ARG A 80 23.50 -13.42 -3.63
CA ARG A 80 24.65 -14.34 -3.41
C ARG A 80 24.20 -15.79 -3.18
N PHE A 81 23.19 -15.97 -2.33
CA PHE A 81 22.62 -17.27 -2.01
C PHE A 81 22.09 -17.98 -3.25
N TYR A 82 21.38 -17.26 -4.13
CA TYR A 82 20.84 -17.81 -5.37
C TYR A 82 21.90 -17.96 -6.48
N ALA A 83 22.88 -17.06 -6.54
CA ALA A 83 23.99 -17.18 -7.47
C ALA A 83 24.83 -18.44 -7.20
N ALA A 84 24.90 -18.90 -5.95
CA ALA A 84 25.62 -20.11 -5.56
C ALA A 84 25.17 -21.37 -6.33
N GLU A 85 23.89 -21.47 -6.70
CA GLU A 85 23.35 -22.63 -7.42
C GLU A 85 23.82 -22.71 -8.88
N GLN A 86 24.43 -21.64 -9.42
CA GLN A 86 24.87 -21.61 -10.82
C GLN A 86 26.10 -22.49 -11.06
N GLY A 87 26.12 -23.17 -12.21
CA GLY A 87 27.19 -24.10 -12.57
C GLY A 87 28.59 -23.49 -12.60
N THR A 88 28.70 -22.17 -12.88
CA THR A 88 29.96 -21.43 -12.83
C THR A 88 30.49 -21.29 -11.40
N VAL A 89 29.61 -21.01 -10.42
CA VAL A 89 29.98 -20.93 -9.00
C VAL A 89 30.28 -22.33 -8.46
N ARG A 90 29.43 -23.31 -8.76
CA ARG A 90 29.69 -24.73 -8.42
C ARG A 90 31.05 -25.22 -8.87
N THR A 91 31.53 -24.77 -10.04
CA THR A 91 32.83 -25.21 -10.58
C THR A 91 33.98 -24.79 -9.67
N VAL A 92 33.86 -23.66 -8.98
CA VAL A 92 34.91 -23.11 -8.10
C VAL A 92 34.72 -23.52 -6.64
N THR A 93 33.48 -23.71 -6.18
CA THR A 93 33.17 -24.06 -4.78
C THR A 93 33.01 -25.56 -4.53
N GLY A 94 32.64 -26.34 -5.55
CA GLY A 94 32.41 -27.79 -5.45
C GLY A 94 31.01 -28.21 -4.97
N SER A 95 30.13 -27.27 -4.63
CA SER A 95 28.74 -27.55 -4.19
C SER A 95 27.72 -26.81 -5.05
N ASN A 96 26.48 -27.31 -5.09
CA ASN A 96 25.33 -26.62 -5.66
C ASN A 96 24.27 -26.28 -4.61
N GLU A 97 24.54 -26.53 -3.33
CA GLU A 97 23.59 -26.26 -2.27
C GLU A 97 23.52 -24.76 -1.98
N PRO A 98 22.35 -24.13 -1.93
CA PRO A 98 22.24 -22.70 -1.65
C PRO A 98 23.01 -22.30 -0.38
N GLY A 99 23.60 -21.10 -0.36
CA GLY A 99 24.33 -20.61 0.83
C GLY A 99 25.75 -21.16 1.03
N HIS A 100 26.19 -22.16 0.26
CA HIS A 100 27.53 -22.73 0.41
C HIS A 100 28.69 -21.80 0.02
N ALA A 101 28.44 -20.73 -0.75
CA ALA A 101 29.50 -19.92 -1.33
C ALA A 101 30.27 -19.13 -0.27
N ASP A 102 29.57 -18.56 0.71
CA ASP A 102 30.18 -17.92 1.88
C ASP A 102 30.94 -18.92 2.75
N ILE A 103 30.40 -20.13 2.95
CA ILE A 103 31.11 -21.23 3.61
C ILE A 103 32.41 -21.56 2.88
N ALA A 104 32.40 -21.61 1.55
CA ALA A 104 33.60 -21.84 0.75
C ALA A 104 34.65 -20.73 0.92
N MET A 105 34.22 -19.47 0.98
CA MET A 105 35.11 -18.33 1.31
C MET A 105 35.67 -18.45 2.74
N MET A 106 34.85 -18.83 3.72
CA MET A 106 35.26 -19.07 5.10
C MET A 106 36.26 -20.23 5.22
N ASN A 107 36.06 -21.31 4.47
CA ASN A 107 37.00 -22.43 4.39
C ASN A 107 38.36 -21.95 3.86
N ALA A 108 38.37 -21.20 2.76
CA ALA A 108 39.58 -20.66 2.15
C ALA A 108 40.32 -19.71 3.11
N MET A 109 39.58 -18.91 3.88
CA MET A 109 40.15 -18.05 4.92
C MET A 109 40.55 -18.81 6.18
N GLY A 110 40.11 -20.07 6.36
CA GLY A 110 40.44 -20.95 7.47
C GLY A 110 39.76 -20.57 8.78
N VAL A 111 38.45 -20.36 8.76
CA VAL A 111 37.59 -20.28 9.95
C VAL A 111 37.61 -21.64 10.68
N GLN A 112 37.62 -21.62 12.01
CA GLN A 112 37.77 -22.82 12.84
C GLN A 112 36.51 -23.22 13.60
N ALA A 113 35.57 -22.28 13.79
CA ALA A 113 34.21 -22.52 14.28
C ALA A 113 33.36 -21.27 14.03
N ALA A 114 32.05 -21.46 13.87
CA ALA A 114 31.07 -20.38 13.79
C ALA A 114 29.93 -20.63 14.80
N ALA A 115 29.26 -19.58 15.27
CA ALA A 115 27.96 -19.75 15.92
C ALA A 115 26.84 -19.91 14.87
N VAL A 116 25.68 -20.38 15.31
CA VAL A 116 24.45 -20.33 14.49
C VAL A 116 23.74 -19.00 14.78
N GLY A 117 23.58 -18.17 13.77
CA GLY A 117 22.75 -16.97 13.78
C GLY A 117 21.32 -17.25 13.31
N ASN A 118 20.56 -16.18 13.09
CA ASN A 118 19.19 -16.27 12.56
C ASN A 118 19.17 -16.54 11.07
N HIS A 119 20.01 -15.85 10.31
CA HIS A 119 19.96 -15.92 8.85
C HIS A 119 20.31 -17.32 8.33
N GLU A 120 21.16 -18.07 9.05
CA GLU A 120 21.37 -19.51 8.78
C GLU A 120 20.07 -20.29 8.61
N LEU A 121 19.00 -19.93 9.33
CA LEU A 121 17.73 -20.68 9.34
C LEU A 121 16.62 -20.07 8.47
N ASP A 122 16.89 -18.96 7.78
CA ASP A 122 15.87 -18.25 6.98
C ASP A 122 15.29 -19.12 5.87
N ALA A 123 16.18 -19.86 5.21
CA ALA A 123 15.81 -20.77 4.14
C ALA A 123 15.08 -22.01 4.64
N ASN A 124 15.02 -22.23 5.96
CA ASN A 124 14.68 -23.43 6.75
C ASN A 124 15.92 -24.21 7.25
N PRO A 125 15.80 -25.01 8.34
CA PRO A 125 16.93 -25.73 8.91
C PRO A 125 17.54 -26.82 8.01
N GLY A 126 16.77 -27.43 7.11
CA GLY A 126 17.28 -28.43 6.16
C GLY A 126 18.22 -27.81 5.12
N GLU A 127 17.86 -26.65 4.57
CA GLU A 127 18.73 -25.90 3.65
C GLU A 127 20.03 -25.46 4.33
N PHE A 128 19.98 -25.09 5.62
CA PHE A 128 21.20 -24.85 6.39
C PHE A 128 22.07 -26.11 6.52
N ALA A 129 21.45 -27.25 6.82
CA ALA A 129 22.15 -28.52 6.93
C ALA A 129 22.85 -28.88 5.62
N ASP A 130 22.15 -28.76 4.49
CA ASP A 130 22.67 -29.02 3.14
C ASP A 130 23.81 -28.04 2.78
N ALA A 131 23.71 -26.78 3.21
CA ALA A 131 24.75 -25.77 2.97
C ALA A 131 26.08 -26.11 3.67
N ILE A 132 26.04 -26.74 4.85
CA ILE A 132 27.23 -27.12 5.65
C ILE A 132 27.67 -28.59 5.45
N GLU A 133 26.78 -29.44 4.96
CA GLU A 133 27.00 -30.86 4.69
C GLU A 133 26.10 -31.32 3.54
N ALA A 134 26.69 -31.62 2.38
CA ALA A 134 25.95 -32.04 1.19
C ALA A 134 26.35 -33.46 0.77
N ASP A 135 25.36 -34.34 0.57
CA ASP A 135 25.54 -35.72 0.07
C ASP A 135 26.51 -36.58 0.92
N GLY A 136 26.55 -36.38 2.23
CA GLY A 136 27.48 -37.05 3.15
C GLY A 136 28.91 -36.52 3.06
N GLN A 137 29.12 -35.33 2.50
CA GLN A 137 30.39 -34.61 2.45
C GLN A 137 30.27 -33.25 3.14
N ALA A 138 31.15 -32.99 4.09
CA ALA A 138 31.25 -31.68 4.71
C ALA A 138 31.63 -30.62 3.67
N THR A 139 30.75 -29.65 3.45
CA THR A 139 31.05 -28.43 2.68
C THR A 139 31.68 -27.38 3.61
N ALA A 140 31.30 -27.32 4.89
CA ALA A 140 31.98 -26.53 5.91
C ALA A 140 33.10 -27.36 6.58
N VAL A 141 34.35 -26.90 6.57
CA VAL A 141 35.46 -27.63 7.23
C VAL A 141 35.58 -27.34 8.74
N PHE A 142 34.57 -26.67 9.30
CA PHE A 142 34.46 -26.26 10.71
C PHE A 142 33.04 -26.52 11.23
N PRO A 143 32.84 -26.63 12.55
CA PRO A 143 31.52 -26.80 13.14
C PRO A 143 30.77 -25.48 13.31
N HIS A 144 29.44 -25.60 13.28
CA HIS A 144 28.53 -24.55 13.75
C HIS A 144 28.07 -24.86 15.18
N LEU A 145 28.12 -23.86 16.06
CA LEU A 145 27.95 -24.05 17.50
C LEU A 145 26.71 -23.32 18.04
N ALA A 146 25.86 -24.01 18.80
CA ALA A 146 24.79 -23.40 19.59
C ALA A 146 24.40 -24.26 20.79
N SER A 147 24.78 -23.83 21.99
CA SER A 147 24.52 -24.54 23.26
C SER A 147 23.04 -24.58 23.65
N ASN A 148 22.28 -23.60 23.18
CA ASN A 148 20.88 -23.37 23.52
C ASN A 148 19.90 -23.79 22.40
N ILE A 149 20.39 -24.45 21.35
CA ILE A 149 19.57 -25.08 20.29
C ILE A 149 19.71 -26.60 20.39
N ASN A 150 18.58 -27.30 20.29
CA ASN A 150 18.57 -28.75 20.14
C ASN A 150 18.34 -29.16 18.69
N PHE A 151 19.42 -29.57 18.03
CA PHE A 151 19.41 -30.01 16.63
C PHE A 151 18.83 -31.42 16.41
N SER A 152 18.68 -32.23 17.47
CA SER A 152 18.19 -33.61 17.32
C SER A 152 16.71 -33.75 16.89
N GLY A 153 15.98 -32.64 16.83
CA GLY A 153 14.62 -32.60 16.28
C GLY A 153 14.59 -32.70 14.75
N GLU A 154 15.66 -32.28 14.08
CA GLU A 154 15.77 -32.28 12.62
C GLU A 154 16.73 -33.39 12.14
N SER A 155 16.29 -34.22 11.20
CA SER A 155 17.07 -35.38 10.76
C SER A 155 18.25 -35.04 9.86
N ASP A 156 18.22 -33.85 9.26
CA ASP A 156 19.15 -33.47 8.20
C ASP A 156 20.50 -33.01 8.78
N PHE A 157 20.54 -32.56 10.03
CA PHE A 157 21.79 -32.19 10.69
C PHE A 157 22.64 -33.39 11.12
N VAL A 158 23.93 -33.32 10.80
CA VAL A 158 24.95 -34.13 11.47
C VAL A 158 25.26 -33.51 12.84
N VAL A 159 24.75 -34.13 13.91
CA VAL A 159 25.02 -33.69 15.28
C VAL A 159 26.35 -34.27 15.79
N GLY A 160 27.32 -33.39 15.98
CA GLY A 160 28.67 -33.70 16.45
C GLY A 160 28.77 -34.10 17.92
N THR A 161 29.93 -34.63 18.32
CA THR A 161 30.20 -34.90 19.74
C THR A 161 30.68 -33.64 20.45
N ASP A 162 29.87 -33.13 21.38
CA ASP A 162 30.21 -31.98 22.22
C ASP A 162 31.59 -32.14 22.88
N GLY A 163 32.45 -31.12 22.71
CA GLY A 163 33.81 -31.09 23.27
C GLY A 163 34.88 -31.85 22.47
N ALA A 164 34.56 -32.35 21.28
CA ALA A 164 35.57 -32.85 20.35
C ALA A 164 36.43 -31.71 19.78
N GLU A 165 37.57 -32.05 19.17
CA GLU A 165 38.38 -31.07 18.42
C GLU A 165 37.57 -30.54 17.24
N ALA A 166 37.56 -29.23 17.02
CA ALA A 166 36.74 -28.59 16.00
C ALA A 166 37.04 -29.13 14.59
N SER A 167 38.30 -29.50 14.30
CA SER A 167 38.69 -30.11 13.03
C SER A 167 38.07 -31.49 12.78
N ASP A 168 37.61 -32.18 13.83
CA ASP A 168 36.92 -33.48 13.72
C ASP A 168 35.40 -33.32 13.57
N LEU A 169 34.89 -32.08 13.60
CA LEU A 169 33.47 -31.72 13.56
C LEU A 169 33.09 -30.98 12.26
N ALA A 170 33.84 -31.18 11.18
CA ALA A 170 33.52 -30.63 9.86
C ALA A 170 32.10 -31.02 9.41
N GLY A 171 31.34 -30.04 8.88
CA GLY A 171 29.96 -30.22 8.41
C GLY A 171 28.98 -30.64 9.50
N SER A 172 29.26 -30.31 10.76
CA SER A 172 28.41 -30.71 11.88
C SER A 172 28.01 -29.55 12.78
N VAL A 173 26.91 -29.75 13.50
CA VAL A 173 26.44 -28.87 14.56
C VAL A 173 26.79 -29.45 15.93
N ALA A 174 27.20 -28.61 16.88
CA ALA A 174 27.47 -29.02 18.26
C ALA A 174 27.14 -27.89 19.24
N LYS A 175 27.18 -28.15 20.53
CA LYS A 175 27.00 -27.10 21.55
C LYS A 175 28.30 -26.34 21.82
N TYR A 176 29.40 -27.10 21.85
CA TYR A 176 30.73 -26.60 22.12
C TYR A 176 31.79 -27.54 21.54
N ALA A 177 32.96 -26.98 21.24
CA ALA A 177 34.11 -27.67 20.68
C ALA A 177 35.40 -27.25 21.37
N VAL A 178 36.51 -27.92 21.04
CA VAL A 178 37.86 -27.58 21.51
C VAL A 178 38.73 -27.28 20.31
N VAL A 179 39.64 -26.31 20.44
CA VAL A 179 40.71 -26.08 19.47
C VAL A 179 42.05 -26.14 20.20
N THR A 180 42.96 -26.96 19.70
CA THR A 180 44.35 -27.00 20.17
C THR A 180 45.27 -26.14 19.30
N ILE A 181 45.87 -25.09 19.88
CA ILE A 181 46.82 -24.19 19.19
C ILE A 181 48.14 -24.17 19.95
N ASN A 182 49.21 -24.64 19.30
CA ASN A 182 50.56 -24.76 19.88
C ASN A 182 50.61 -25.47 21.25
N GLY A 183 49.73 -26.45 21.44
CA GLY A 183 49.66 -27.29 22.63
C GLY A 183 48.76 -26.77 23.75
N GLU A 184 48.18 -25.56 23.60
CA GLU A 184 47.16 -25.03 24.51
C GLU A 184 45.76 -25.34 23.97
N GLN A 185 44.85 -25.74 24.85
CA GLN A 185 43.46 -26.05 24.51
C GLN A 185 42.56 -24.86 24.83
N ILE A 186 41.75 -24.45 23.86
CA ILE A 186 40.76 -23.38 23.99
C ILE A 186 39.37 -23.99 23.76
N GLY A 187 38.46 -23.80 24.71
CA GLY A 187 37.07 -24.22 24.56
C GLY A 187 36.27 -23.16 23.82
N LEU A 188 35.46 -23.57 22.85
CA LEU A 188 34.55 -22.72 22.10
C LEU A 188 33.11 -23.14 22.42
N VAL A 189 32.30 -22.20 22.89
CA VAL A 189 30.85 -22.42 23.17
C VAL A 189 30.06 -21.56 22.21
N GLY A 190 29.01 -22.08 21.60
CA GLY A 190 28.09 -21.28 20.78
C GLY A 190 26.82 -20.91 21.54
N ALA A 191 26.17 -19.80 21.17
CA ALA A 191 24.83 -19.47 21.65
C ALA A 191 24.12 -18.54 20.66
N SER A 192 22.81 -18.70 20.52
CA SER A 192 21.92 -17.87 19.68
C SER A 192 20.85 -17.19 20.54
N THR A 193 20.21 -16.13 20.05
CA THR A 193 19.17 -15.43 20.80
C THR A 193 17.97 -16.34 21.17
N PRO A 194 17.40 -16.25 22.39
CA PRO A 194 16.14 -16.91 22.73
C PRO A 194 14.95 -16.52 21.85
N THR A 195 15.02 -15.36 21.19
CA THR A 195 13.98 -14.85 20.29
C THR A 195 14.05 -15.47 18.89
N LEU A 196 14.97 -16.39 18.63
CA LEU A 196 15.16 -17.03 17.32
C LEU A 196 13.83 -17.52 16.67
N PRO A 197 12.89 -18.17 17.40
CA PRO A 197 11.60 -18.60 16.82
C PRO A 197 10.67 -17.46 16.36
N THR A 198 10.95 -16.21 16.73
CA THR A 198 10.14 -15.05 16.35
C THR A 198 10.74 -14.26 15.19
N ILE A 199 11.97 -14.56 14.78
CA ILE A 199 12.71 -13.80 13.77
C ILE A 199 13.16 -14.66 12.58
N THR A 200 13.14 -15.99 12.69
CA THR A 200 13.47 -16.91 11.58
C THR A 200 12.69 -18.23 11.70
N THR A 201 12.88 -19.14 10.74
CA THR A 201 12.21 -20.45 10.69
C THR A 201 13.02 -21.51 11.41
N THR A 202 12.62 -21.87 12.63
CA THR A 202 13.35 -22.89 13.41
C THR A 202 12.99 -24.33 13.06
N GLY A 203 11.97 -24.59 12.24
CA GLY A 203 11.50 -25.96 11.98
C GLY A 203 11.23 -26.73 13.28
N ASP A 204 11.71 -27.97 13.35
CA ASP A 204 11.62 -28.83 14.53
C ASP A 204 12.77 -28.60 15.55
N LEU A 205 13.62 -27.59 15.34
CA LEU A 205 14.65 -27.20 16.30
C LEU A 205 14.02 -26.59 17.56
N ALA A 206 14.44 -27.09 18.73
CA ALA A 206 14.00 -26.53 20.01
C ALA A 206 15.04 -25.54 20.56
N VAL A 207 14.64 -24.28 20.72
CA VAL A 207 15.44 -23.22 21.34
C VAL A 207 15.11 -23.14 22.83
N THR A 208 16.13 -23.14 23.70
CA THR A 208 15.96 -23.12 25.15
C THR A 208 16.96 -22.17 25.81
N PRO A 209 16.53 -21.13 26.54
CA PRO A 209 15.16 -20.86 26.96
C PRO A 209 14.34 -20.21 25.82
N GLY A 210 13.02 -20.10 26.01
CA GLY A 210 12.14 -19.50 24.99
C GLY A 210 12.20 -17.97 24.92
N PRO A 211 11.49 -17.33 23.97
CA PRO A 211 11.63 -15.90 23.63
C PRO A 211 11.42 -14.91 24.78
N SER A 212 10.64 -15.25 25.80
CA SER A 212 10.34 -14.37 26.93
C SER A 212 11.32 -14.52 28.11
N ALA A 213 12.40 -15.28 27.93
CA ALA A 213 13.32 -15.59 29.01
C ALA A 213 14.25 -14.42 29.35
N SER A 214 14.64 -14.33 30.61
CA SER A 214 15.65 -13.38 31.07
C SER A 214 17.06 -13.80 30.65
N VAL A 215 17.99 -12.84 30.58
CA VAL A 215 19.40 -13.13 30.27
C VAL A 215 20.05 -14.05 31.32
N SER A 216 19.58 -14.02 32.57
CA SER A 216 20.03 -14.97 33.60
C SER A 216 19.61 -16.41 33.33
N GLU A 217 18.42 -16.63 32.75
CA GLU A 217 17.98 -17.98 32.35
C GLU A 217 18.79 -18.48 31.15
N LEU A 218 19.08 -17.60 30.19
CA LEU A 218 19.98 -17.92 29.07
C LEU A 218 21.39 -18.26 29.55
N ALA A 219 21.96 -17.44 30.45
CA ALA A 219 23.26 -17.68 31.05
C ALA A 219 23.33 -19.06 31.72
N ALA A 220 22.27 -19.49 32.43
CA ALA A 220 22.22 -20.80 33.06
C ALA A 220 22.26 -21.97 32.06
N VAL A 221 21.66 -21.81 30.88
CA VAL A 221 21.75 -22.81 29.80
C VAL A 221 23.17 -22.88 29.24
N ILE A 222 23.75 -21.73 28.88
CA ILE A 222 25.13 -21.64 28.35
C ILE A 222 26.15 -22.17 29.36
N GLN A 223 25.98 -21.85 30.65
CA GLN A 223 26.89 -22.25 31.73
C GLN A 223 27.08 -23.78 31.81
N SER A 224 26.08 -24.57 31.40
CA SER A 224 26.19 -26.03 31.40
C SER A 224 27.30 -26.53 30.46
N SER A 225 27.48 -25.86 29.31
CA SER A 225 28.55 -26.15 28.35
C SER A 225 29.91 -25.65 28.85
N VAL A 226 29.94 -24.47 29.47
CA VAL A 226 31.14 -23.90 30.10
C VAL A 226 31.66 -24.82 31.22
N ASP A 227 30.78 -25.29 32.09
CA ASP A 227 31.12 -26.20 33.18
C ASP A 227 31.63 -27.56 32.67
N ALA A 228 31.07 -28.06 31.56
CA ALA A 228 31.51 -29.29 30.93
C ALA A 228 32.96 -29.18 30.40
N LEU A 229 33.31 -28.05 29.77
CA LEU A 229 34.69 -27.77 29.34
C LEU A 229 35.64 -27.62 30.54
N LYS A 230 35.24 -26.89 31.59
CA LYS A 230 36.06 -26.76 32.82
C LYS A 230 36.32 -28.12 33.49
N ALA A 231 35.33 -29.01 33.47
CA ALA A 231 35.47 -30.34 34.04
C ALA A 231 36.50 -31.23 33.33
N THR A 232 36.82 -30.95 32.06
CA THR A 232 37.88 -31.65 31.31
C THR A 232 39.27 -31.01 31.49
N GLY A 233 39.36 -29.90 32.23
CA GLY A 233 40.61 -29.19 32.53
C GLY A 233 40.90 -28.02 31.59
N ILE A 234 39.97 -27.66 30.71
CA ILE A 234 40.08 -26.48 29.85
C ILE A 234 39.85 -25.24 30.73
N ASN A 235 40.76 -24.26 30.60
CA ASN A 235 40.77 -23.05 31.40
C ASN A 235 40.80 -21.76 30.57
N LYS A 236 40.57 -21.87 29.26
CA LYS A 236 40.44 -20.75 28.32
C LYS A 236 39.18 -21.00 27.52
N ILE A 237 38.14 -20.20 27.72
CA ILE A 237 36.82 -20.42 27.11
C ILE A 237 36.35 -19.15 26.41
N ILE A 238 35.99 -19.32 25.15
CA ILE A 238 35.43 -18.27 24.30
C ILE A 238 33.99 -18.64 23.96
N LEU A 239 33.08 -17.68 24.15
CA LEU A 239 31.68 -17.77 23.75
C LEU A 239 31.50 -17.05 22.40
N LEU A 240 30.98 -17.75 21.40
CA LEU A 240 30.49 -17.21 20.14
C LEU A 240 28.99 -16.97 20.32
N ALA A 241 28.58 -15.72 20.51
CA ALA A 241 27.23 -15.34 20.91
C ALA A 241 26.55 -14.50 19.82
N HIS A 242 25.43 -15.00 19.30
CA HIS A 242 24.61 -14.32 18.30
C HIS A 242 23.29 -13.85 18.95
N MET A 243 23.31 -12.69 19.64
CA MET A 243 22.19 -12.30 20.52
C MET A 243 21.30 -11.18 19.98
N GLN A 244 21.55 -10.68 18.76
CA GLN A 244 20.80 -9.58 18.15
C GLN A 244 20.93 -8.22 18.86
N GLN A 245 21.39 -8.17 20.12
CA GLN A 245 21.49 -6.96 20.91
C GLN A 245 22.70 -6.97 21.85
N MET A 246 23.72 -6.15 21.58
CA MET A 246 24.96 -6.00 22.36
C MET A 246 24.75 -5.90 23.91
N THR A 247 23.59 -5.42 24.36
CA THR A 247 23.27 -5.36 25.79
C THR A 247 23.15 -6.74 26.43
N VAL A 248 22.73 -7.77 25.69
CA VAL A 248 22.60 -9.15 26.15
C VAL A 248 23.98 -9.76 26.34
N GLU A 249 24.90 -9.62 25.37
CA GLU A 249 26.27 -10.15 25.47
C GLU A 249 27.03 -9.50 26.62
N LYS A 250 26.86 -8.19 26.86
CA LYS A 250 27.43 -7.51 28.04
C LYS A 250 26.90 -8.06 29.35
N GLN A 251 25.60 -8.37 29.43
CA GLN A 251 25.02 -9.01 30.62
C GLN A 251 25.52 -10.45 30.79
N LEU A 252 25.66 -11.21 29.71
CA LEU A 252 26.25 -12.56 29.74
C LEU A 252 27.69 -12.52 30.27
N ALA A 253 28.48 -11.50 29.90
CA ALA A 253 29.84 -11.31 30.37
C ALA A 253 29.94 -11.15 31.89
N GLU A 254 28.91 -10.61 32.55
CA GLU A 254 28.85 -10.47 34.02
C GLU A 254 28.27 -11.70 34.72
N LEU A 255 27.47 -12.50 34.02
CA LEU A 255 26.69 -13.62 34.60
C LEU A 255 27.37 -14.98 34.50
N LEU A 256 28.27 -15.17 33.53
CA LEU A 256 28.93 -16.46 33.29
C LEU A 256 30.19 -16.63 34.18
N ASP A 257 30.41 -17.85 34.66
CA ASP A 257 31.57 -18.27 35.47
C ASP A 257 32.55 -19.07 34.59
N GLY A 258 33.67 -18.45 34.24
CA GLY A 258 34.76 -19.07 33.49
C GLY A 258 34.73 -18.87 31.98
N VAL A 259 33.96 -17.89 31.47
CA VAL A 259 34.09 -17.40 30.10
C VAL A 259 35.02 -16.19 30.08
N ASP A 260 36.07 -16.26 29.25
CA ASP A 260 37.13 -15.25 29.20
C ASP A 260 36.86 -14.21 28.11
N ILE A 261 36.34 -14.63 26.96
CA ILE A 261 36.04 -13.76 25.82
C ILE A 261 34.65 -14.11 25.27
N ILE A 262 33.85 -13.10 24.99
CA ILE A 262 32.61 -13.20 24.21
C ILE A 262 32.84 -12.51 22.87
N VAL A 263 32.69 -13.25 21.79
CA VAL A 263 32.57 -12.72 20.44
C VAL A 263 31.08 -12.54 20.19
N ALA A 264 30.62 -11.30 20.10
CA ALA A 264 29.20 -10.97 19.87
C ALA A 264 28.86 -11.03 18.37
N GLY A 265 27.56 -10.98 18.04
CA GLY A 265 27.00 -11.06 16.69
C GLY A 265 25.48 -10.81 16.69
N GLY A 266 24.94 -10.53 15.51
CA GLY A 266 23.53 -10.22 15.20
C GLY A 266 23.12 -8.79 15.49
N ASN A 267 24.00 -8.01 16.10
CA ASN A 267 23.70 -6.65 16.56
C ASN A 267 24.41 -5.56 15.74
N ASN A 268 25.29 -5.97 14.82
CA ASN A 268 26.09 -5.13 13.91
C ASN A 268 26.80 -3.96 14.64
N THR A 269 27.06 -4.09 15.94
CA THR A 269 27.66 -3.03 16.75
C THR A 269 29.11 -2.85 16.33
N ARG A 270 29.36 -1.73 15.65
CA ARG A 270 30.69 -1.32 15.23
C ARG A 270 31.54 -0.90 16.44
N MET A 271 32.33 -1.84 16.96
CA MET A 271 33.29 -1.54 18.02
C MET A 271 34.63 -1.09 17.42
N GLY A 272 35.29 -0.12 18.05
CA GLY A 272 36.61 0.34 17.65
C GLY A 272 37.13 1.48 18.51
N ASP A 273 38.43 1.70 18.47
CA ASP A 273 39.12 2.73 19.24
C ASP A 273 39.40 3.99 18.40
N SER A 274 39.79 5.08 19.07
CA SER A 274 40.10 6.36 18.41
C SER A 274 41.26 6.32 17.39
N ASN A 275 42.03 5.23 17.37
CA ASN A 275 43.13 5.01 16.44
C ASN A 275 42.83 3.95 15.37
N ASP A 276 41.62 3.39 15.37
CA ASP A 276 41.13 2.52 14.30
C ASP A 276 40.64 3.36 13.12
N THR A 277 40.62 2.75 11.94
CA THR A 277 40.18 3.40 10.70
C THR A 277 38.75 2.97 10.41
N LEU A 278 37.86 3.95 10.19
CA LEU A 278 36.51 3.68 9.69
C LEU A 278 36.56 3.19 8.25
N PHE A 279 35.67 2.27 7.91
CA PHE A 279 35.51 1.71 6.58
C PHE A 279 34.99 2.77 5.61
N VAL A 280 35.60 2.78 4.43
CA VAL A 280 35.24 3.64 3.30
C VAL A 280 35.26 2.77 2.05
N GLY A 281 34.08 2.45 1.54
CA GLY A 281 33.87 1.68 0.31
C GLY A 281 33.25 2.53 -0.80
N THR A 282 32.97 1.88 -1.94
CA THR A 282 32.38 2.53 -3.13
C THR A 282 30.95 3.00 -2.87
N HIS A 283 30.16 2.22 -2.12
CA HIS A 283 28.73 2.43 -1.92
C HIS A 283 28.36 2.85 -0.49
N LEU A 284 29.27 2.71 0.47
CA LEU A 284 29.03 3.02 1.88
C LEU A 284 30.29 3.64 2.52
N THR A 285 30.08 4.55 3.46
CA THR A 285 31.13 5.13 4.29
C THR A 285 30.64 5.22 5.72
N ASP A 286 31.44 4.67 6.63
CA ASP A 286 31.11 4.64 8.04
C ASP A 286 31.47 5.97 8.73
N ASP A 287 30.63 6.38 9.68
CA ASP A 287 30.67 7.69 10.31
C ASP A 287 31.37 7.67 11.69
N GLN A 288 31.14 6.63 12.50
CA GLN A 288 31.69 6.49 13.85
C GLN A 288 31.66 5.06 14.38
N PHE A 289 32.46 4.80 15.43
CA PHE A 289 32.36 3.61 16.27
C PHE A 289 31.31 3.81 17.37
N ALA A 290 30.54 2.77 17.67
CA ALA A 290 29.46 2.80 18.66
C ALA A 290 29.90 2.36 20.07
N GLU A 291 31.01 1.65 20.19
CA GLU A 291 31.56 1.16 21.46
C GLU A 291 33.08 0.93 21.36
N ASN A 292 33.79 0.95 22.48
CA ASN A 292 35.23 0.72 22.53
C ASN A 292 35.60 -0.76 22.32
N TYR A 293 36.77 -1.03 21.75
CA TYR A 293 37.22 -2.38 21.49
C TYR A 293 38.45 -2.75 22.35
N PRO A 294 38.43 -3.83 23.17
CA PRO A 294 37.26 -4.59 23.61
C PRO A 294 36.50 -3.88 24.73
N TYR A 295 35.23 -4.24 24.91
CA TYR A 295 34.51 -3.93 26.14
C TYR A 295 34.99 -4.85 27.26
N GLN A 296 35.16 -4.31 28.48
CA GLN A 296 35.68 -5.05 29.63
C GLN A 296 34.60 -5.20 30.70
N ALA A 297 34.34 -6.44 31.11
CA ALA A 297 33.45 -6.81 32.19
C ALA A 297 34.20 -7.59 33.29
N THR A 298 33.50 -7.88 34.38
CA THR A 298 33.97 -8.82 35.41
C THR A 298 32.97 -9.96 35.48
N GLY A 299 33.41 -11.17 35.16
CA GLY A 299 32.59 -12.38 35.21
C GLY A 299 32.14 -12.75 36.62
N ALA A 300 31.23 -13.71 36.70
CA ALA A 300 30.66 -14.17 37.98
C ALA A 300 31.71 -14.82 38.91
N ASP A 301 32.83 -15.26 38.35
CA ASP A 301 34.00 -15.80 39.05
C ASP A 301 34.98 -14.71 39.57
N GLY A 302 34.69 -13.44 39.27
CA GLY A 302 35.51 -12.29 39.61
C GLY A 302 36.72 -12.06 38.71
N ASN A 303 36.86 -12.79 37.60
CA ASN A 303 37.91 -12.60 36.60
C ASN A 303 37.48 -11.62 35.51
N PRO A 304 38.43 -11.01 34.77
CA PRO A 304 38.09 -10.18 33.62
C PRO A 304 37.46 -11.01 32.49
N THR A 305 36.38 -10.50 31.90
CA THR A 305 35.77 -11.04 30.67
C THR A 305 35.76 -9.94 29.62
N LEU A 306 36.21 -10.24 28.40
CA LEU A 306 36.25 -9.29 27.29
C LEU A 306 35.08 -9.55 26.34
N VAL A 307 34.44 -8.50 25.83
CA VAL A 307 33.44 -8.60 24.77
C VAL A 307 33.97 -7.88 23.54
N VAL A 308 33.93 -8.55 22.39
CA VAL A 308 34.35 -8.02 21.09
C VAL A 308 33.25 -8.21 20.06
N ASN A 309 33.14 -7.25 19.15
CA ASN A 309 32.34 -7.35 17.93
C ASN A 309 32.97 -6.48 16.85
N VAL A 310 32.54 -6.67 15.62
CA VAL A 310 32.76 -5.76 14.50
C VAL A 310 31.46 -5.58 13.73
N ASP A 311 31.41 -4.57 12.87
CA ASP A 311 30.31 -4.41 11.92
C ASP A 311 30.43 -5.47 10.80
N GLY A 312 29.32 -5.72 10.10
CA GLY A 312 29.11 -6.83 9.20
C GLY A 312 29.75 -6.72 7.80
N ASP A 313 29.30 -7.57 6.88
CA ASP A 313 29.62 -7.57 5.43
C ASP A 313 31.11 -7.59 5.09
N TYR A 314 31.91 -8.29 5.89
CA TYR A 314 33.37 -8.31 5.76
C TYR A 314 34.03 -6.91 5.82
N LYS A 315 33.32 -5.86 6.26
CA LYS A 315 33.85 -4.49 6.32
C LYS A 315 35.01 -4.35 7.28
N TYR A 316 35.02 -5.15 8.35
CA TYR A 316 36.07 -5.11 9.37
C TYR A 316 36.47 -6.51 9.81
N LEU A 317 37.77 -6.72 9.97
CA LEU A 317 38.31 -7.87 10.69
C LEU A 317 38.65 -7.46 12.12
N GLY A 318 37.98 -8.07 13.10
CA GLY A 318 38.29 -7.87 14.50
C GLY A 318 39.58 -8.59 14.87
N ARG A 319 40.50 -7.91 15.56
CA ARG A 319 41.76 -8.50 16.04
C ARG A 319 41.91 -8.25 17.54
N LEU A 320 42.06 -9.31 18.33
CA LEU A 320 42.33 -9.23 19.77
C LEU A 320 43.53 -10.11 20.11
N VAL A 321 44.61 -9.48 20.57
CA VAL A 321 45.80 -10.11 21.14
C VAL A 321 45.81 -9.81 22.63
N VAL A 322 45.74 -10.88 23.44
CA VAL A 322 45.70 -10.79 24.90
C VAL A 322 46.48 -11.94 25.50
N GLU A 323 47.12 -11.72 26.66
CA GLU A 323 47.89 -12.74 27.36
C GLU A 323 47.04 -13.44 28.44
N PHE A 324 47.14 -14.76 28.48
CA PHE A 324 46.62 -15.63 29.51
C PHE A 324 47.75 -16.09 30.42
N ASP A 325 47.52 -16.02 31.74
CA ASP A 325 48.41 -16.62 32.72
C ASP A 325 48.30 -18.16 32.73
N SER A 326 49.12 -18.83 33.54
CA SER A 326 49.12 -20.30 33.64
C SER A 326 47.83 -20.91 34.21
N ASN A 327 46.96 -20.10 34.83
CA ASN A 327 45.64 -20.52 35.30
C ASN A 327 44.54 -20.24 34.26
N GLY A 328 44.88 -19.68 33.10
CA GLY A 328 43.92 -19.29 32.08
C GLY A 328 43.23 -17.97 32.34
N LYS A 329 43.81 -17.07 33.16
CA LYS A 329 43.23 -15.73 33.39
C LYS A 329 43.83 -14.69 32.47
N ILE A 330 42.99 -13.81 31.94
CA ILE A 330 43.40 -12.65 31.13
C ILE A 330 44.23 -11.65 31.95
N ASP A 331 45.40 -11.27 31.43
CA ASP A 331 46.14 -10.10 31.88
C ASP A 331 45.69 -8.85 31.10
N LEU A 332 44.84 -8.03 31.69
CA LEU A 332 44.37 -6.77 31.09
C LEU A 332 45.53 -5.79 30.79
N GLY A 333 46.67 -5.90 31.47
CA GLY A 333 47.86 -5.09 31.19
C GLY A 333 48.57 -5.46 29.88
N SER A 334 48.21 -6.59 29.27
CA SER A 334 48.76 -7.05 27.99
C SER A 334 48.03 -6.49 26.77
N LEU A 335 46.86 -5.85 26.95
CA LEU A 335 46.09 -5.23 25.88
C LEU A 335 46.84 -4.03 25.31
N ASP A 336 46.96 -3.97 23.99
CA ASP A 336 47.62 -2.90 23.24
C ASP A 336 46.67 -2.37 22.18
N THR A 337 46.17 -1.15 22.36
CA THR A 337 45.22 -0.53 21.43
C THR A 337 45.82 -0.24 20.05
N THR A 338 47.14 -0.34 19.89
CA THR A 338 47.79 -0.23 18.56
C THR A 338 47.79 -1.55 17.77
N ILE A 339 47.42 -2.66 18.43
CA ILE A 339 47.34 -4.02 17.87
C ILE A 339 45.89 -4.52 17.89
N ASN A 340 45.14 -4.19 18.94
CA ASN A 340 43.77 -4.61 19.15
C ASN A 340 42.82 -3.56 18.59
N GLY A 341 41.82 -3.99 17.84
CA GLY A 341 40.85 -3.09 17.23
C GLY A 341 40.09 -3.74 16.08
N ALA A 342 39.27 -2.91 15.42
CA ALA A 342 38.59 -3.26 14.18
C ALA A 342 39.40 -2.76 12.97
N TYR A 343 39.89 -3.70 12.16
CA TYR A 343 40.67 -3.37 10.97
C TYR A 343 39.75 -3.30 9.75
N ALA A 344 39.52 -2.10 9.23
CA ALA A 344 38.69 -1.91 8.04
C ALA A 344 39.30 -2.58 6.80
N ALA A 345 38.48 -3.34 6.07
CA ALA A 345 38.81 -4.00 4.81
C ALA A 345 38.91 -2.99 3.66
N THR A 346 39.93 -2.14 3.72
CA THR A 346 40.24 -1.17 2.65
C THR A 346 41.64 -1.40 2.12
N THR A 347 41.87 -1.07 0.85
CA THR A 347 43.18 -1.17 0.21
C THR A 347 44.27 -0.43 1.00
N SER A 348 43.92 0.67 1.68
CA SER A 348 44.85 1.47 2.49
C SER A 348 45.32 0.73 3.75
N VAL A 349 44.42 0.07 4.46
CA VAL A 349 44.73 -0.71 5.68
C VAL A 349 45.46 -1.99 5.28
N VAL A 350 45.01 -2.68 4.24
CA VAL A 350 45.70 -3.86 3.68
C VAL A 350 47.15 -3.54 3.31
N SER A 351 47.38 -2.41 2.64
CA SER A 351 48.73 -1.95 2.29
C SER A 351 49.59 -1.65 3.52
N ALA A 352 48.99 -1.14 4.60
CA ALA A 352 49.69 -0.83 5.84
C ALA A 352 50.12 -2.10 6.61
N VAL A 353 49.30 -3.16 6.57
CA VAL A 353 49.59 -4.44 7.24
C VAL A 353 50.34 -5.44 6.34
N GLY A 354 50.36 -5.22 5.03
CA GLY A 354 51.11 -6.03 4.06
C GLY A 354 50.44 -7.34 3.66
N GLY A 355 49.11 -7.40 3.67
CA GLY A 355 48.32 -8.58 3.31
C GLY A 355 48.17 -8.80 1.81
N THR A 356 47.88 -10.03 1.40
CA THR A 356 47.50 -10.39 0.03
C THR A 356 46.16 -11.11 0.03
N ALA A 357 45.22 -10.67 -0.83
CA ALA A 357 43.91 -11.30 -0.96
C ALA A 357 44.05 -12.79 -1.30
N ASN A 358 43.21 -13.64 -0.71
CA ASN A 358 43.24 -15.07 -0.95
C ASN A 358 42.74 -15.36 -2.38
N PRO A 359 43.52 -16.04 -3.24
CA PRO A 359 43.14 -16.27 -4.63
C PRO A 359 41.86 -17.12 -4.78
N GLU A 360 41.58 -18.04 -3.86
CA GLU A 360 40.34 -18.84 -3.88
C GLU A 360 39.12 -17.98 -3.52
N VAL A 361 39.26 -17.07 -2.56
CA VAL A 361 38.20 -16.10 -2.21
C VAL A 361 37.90 -15.19 -3.39
N VAL A 362 38.94 -14.66 -4.04
CA VAL A 362 38.80 -13.81 -5.24
C VAL A 362 38.08 -14.57 -6.36
N GLU A 363 38.42 -15.84 -6.59
CA GLU A 363 37.79 -16.66 -7.63
C GLU A 363 36.30 -16.93 -7.34
N ILE A 364 35.94 -17.19 -6.08
CA ILE A 364 34.53 -17.36 -5.66
C ILE A 364 33.77 -16.04 -5.79
N ARG A 365 34.34 -14.93 -5.31
CA ARG A 365 33.77 -13.57 -5.42
C ARG A 365 33.50 -13.22 -6.88
N ASP A 366 34.48 -13.41 -7.76
CA ASP A 366 34.34 -13.14 -9.20
C ASP A 366 33.25 -14.03 -9.81
N ALA A 367 33.17 -15.31 -9.45
CA ALA A 367 32.14 -16.21 -9.96
C ALA A 367 30.73 -15.78 -9.54
N LEU A 368 30.54 -15.37 -8.28
CA LEU A 368 29.27 -14.84 -7.75
C LEU A 368 28.90 -13.52 -8.45
N GLN A 369 29.80 -12.54 -8.47
CA GLN A 369 29.55 -11.21 -9.05
C GLN A 369 29.17 -11.33 -10.53
N ASN A 370 29.87 -12.17 -11.31
CA ASN A 370 29.54 -12.36 -12.73
C ASN A 370 28.13 -12.92 -12.95
N VAL A 371 27.65 -13.79 -12.05
CA VAL A 371 26.28 -14.33 -12.11
C VAL A 371 25.28 -13.25 -11.73
N ILE A 372 25.52 -12.55 -10.63
CA ILE A 372 24.65 -11.48 -10.11
C ILE A 372 24.51 -10.37 -11.16
N ASP A 373 25.62 -9.86 -11.69
CA ASP A 373 25.64 -8.81 -12.72
C ASP A 373 24.85 -9.23 -13.97
N ALA A 374 24.99 -10.48 -14.40
CA ALA A 374 24.28 -10.99 -15.57
C ALA A 374 22.76 -11.08 -15.34
N GLN A 375 22.33 -11.57 -14.18
CA GLN A 375 20.92 -11.75 -13.87
C GLN A 375 20.23 -10.42 -13.53
N TYR A 376 20.85 -9.58 -12.72
CA TYR A 376 20.27 -8.29 -12.33
C TYR A 376 20.42 -7.22 -13.41
N GLY A 377 21.39 -7.36 -14.32
CA GLY A 377 21.50 -6.52 -15.52
C GLY A 377 20.50 -6.87 -16.64
N ASN A 378 19.87 -8.04 -16.59
CA ASN A 378 18.85 -8.46 -17.56
C ASN A 378 17.46 -7.98 -17.13
N ILE A 379 17.12 -6.72 -17.47
CA ILE A 379 15.82 -6.11 -17.16
C ILE A 379 14.72 -6.69 -18.05
N VAL A 380 13.64 -7.15 -17.42
CA VAL A 380 12.45 -7.74 -18.06
C VAL A 380 11.20 -6.85 -17.95
N GLY A 381 11.26 -5.77 -17.18
CA GLY A 381 10.22 -4.74 -17.13
C GLY A 381 10.45 -3.75 -16.01
N TYR A 382 9.41 -2.97 -15.67
CA TYR A 382 9.48 -1.89 -14.70
C TYR A 382 8.30 -1.92 -13.72
N THR A 383 8.56 -1.55 -12.46
CA THR A 383 7.56 -1.23 -11.43
C THR A 383 7.89 0.12 -10.81
N SER A 384 6.89 0.95 -10.55
CA SER A 384 7.02 2.23 -9.81
C SER A 384 6.74 2.06 -8.32
N VAL A 385 6.31 0.88 -7.90
CA VAL A 385 5.94 0.53 -6.52
C VAL A 385 6.75 -0.68 -6.02
N TYR A 386 6.86 -0.80 -4.70
CA TYR A 386 7.35 -2.01 -4.05
C TYR A 386 6.36 -3.17 -4.30
N LEU A 387 6.86 -4.34 -4.69
CA LEU A 387 6.04 -5.53 -4.92
C LEU A 387 6.17 -6.48 -3.74
N ASP A 388 5.12 -6.59 -2.94
CA ASP A 388 5.17 -7.26 -1.65
C ASP A 388 5.10 -8.78 -1.78
N GLY A 389 6.24 -9.43 -1.54
CA GLY A 389 6.37 -10.88 -1.43
C GLY A 389 6.69 -11.35 -0.02
N ARG A 390 6.56 -10.47 0.98
CA ARG A 390 6.95 -10.79 2.36
C ARG A 390 6.10 -11.93 2.87
N ARG A 391 6.76 -12.91 3.50
CA ARG A 391 6.13 -14.10 4.05
C ARG A 391 4.96 -13.80 4.99
N SER A 392 5.06 -12.73 5.78
CA SER A 392 4.00 -12.34 6.72
C SER A 392 2.73 -11.85 6.04
N GLN A 393 2.83 -11.32 4.80
CA GLN A 393 1.73 -10.74 4.05
C GLN A 393 1.21 -11.71 2.98
N VAL A 394 2.08 -12.16 2.07
CA VAL A 394 1.71 -13.00 0.91
C VAL A 394 1.09 -14.36 1.30
N ARG A 395 1.20 -14.75 2.57
CA ARG A 395 0.65 -15.99 3.14
C ARG A 395 -0.53 -15.79 4.09
N THR A 396 -1.06 -14.57 4.19
CA THR A 396 -2.09 -14.22 5.17
C THR A 396 -3.16 -13.27 4.61
N GLU A 397 -2.80 -12.44 3.63
CA GLU A 397 -3.63 -11.38 3.03
C GLU A 397 -3.39 -11.25 1.51
N GLU A 398 -4.15 -10.38 0.87
CA GLU A 398 -3.87 -9.98 -0.50
C GLU A 398 -2.50 -9.28 -0.59
N THR A 399 -1.80 -9.43 -1.70
CA THR A 399 -0.62 -8.60 -2.00
C THR A 399 -0.63 -8.17 -3.46
N ASN A 400 -0.04 -7.03 -3.76
CA ASN A 400 0.09 -6.52 -5.12
C ASN A 400 0.95 -7.45 -6.01
N LEU A 401 1.99 -8.10 -5.48
CA LEU A 401 2.78 -9.11 -6.19
C LEU A 401 2.00 -10.42 -6.37
N GLY A 402 1.21 -10.81 -5.36
CA GLY A 402 0.25 -11.90 -5.45
C GLY A 402 -0.73 -11.70 -6.60
N TYR A 403 -1.32 -10.50 -6.68
CA TYR A 403 -2.19 -10.09 -7.78
C TYR A 403 -1.46 -10.09 -9.14
N LEU A 404 -0.34 -9.38 -9.24
CA LEU A 404 0.41 -9.22 -10.48
C LEU A 404 0.84 -10.57 -11.07
N SER A 405 1.37 -11.46 -10.23
CA SER A 405 1.82 -12.78 -10.68
C SER A 405 0.67 -13.69 -11.11
N ASN A 406 -0.51 -13.58 -10.50
CA ASN A 406 -1.69 -14.33 -10.96
C ASN A 406 -2.31 -13.72 -12.22
N ALA A 407 -2.26 -12.40 -12.40
CA ALA A 407 -2.64 -11.73 -13.64
C ALA A 407 -1.74 -12.18 -14.80
N ALA A 408 -0.42 -12.28 -14.55
CA ALA A 408 0.54 -12.81 -15.51
C ALA A 408 0.25 -14.27 -15.88
N ASN A 409 0.02 -15.13 -14.88
CA ASN A 409 -0.32 -16.54 -15.11
C ASN A 409 -1.60 -16.71 -15.94
N LEU A 410 -2.64 -15.91 -15.64
CA LEU A 410 -3.90 -15.95 -16.38
C LEU A 410 -3.70 -15.53 -17.83
N TRP A 411 -3.09 -14.36 -18.06
CA TRP A 411 -2.81 -13.85 -19.40
C TRP A 411 -1.96 -14.83 -20.22
N TYR A 412 -0.87 -15.33 -19.64
CA TYR A 412 0.06 -16.24 -20.31
C TYR A 412 -0.60 -17.57 -20.64
N ALA A 413 -1.40 -18.13 -19.70
CA ALA A 413 -2.12 -19.36 -19.94
C ALA A 413 -3.12 -19.24 -21.10
N GLU A 414 -3.79 -18.10 -21.26
CA GLU A 414 -4.63 -17.84 -22.44
C GLU A 414 -3.81 -17.82 -23.74
N GLN A 415 -2.65 -17.14 -23.74
CA GLN A 415 -1.79 -17.03 -24.93
C GLN A 415 -1.30 -18.41 -25.39
N VAL A 416 -0.82 -19.22 -24.45
CA VAL A 416 -0.17 -20.49 -24.75
C VAL A 416 -1.18 -21.61 -24.98
N SER A 417 -2.28 -21.65 -24.22
CA SER A 417 -3.30 -22.69 -24.42
C SER A 417 -4.16 -22.44 -25.66
N GLY A 418 -4.45 -21.17 -26.00
CA GLY A 418 -5.45 -20.79 -26.99
C GLY A 418 -6.89 -20.95 -26.51
N GLU A 419 -7.09 -21.16 -25.20
CA GLU A 419 -8.39 -21.24 -24.53
C GLU A 419 -8.63 -19.99 -23.67
N THR A 420 -9.88 -19.62 -23.45
CA THR A 420 -10.23 -18.64 -22.42
C THR A 420 -9.98 -19.25 -21.03
N VAL A 421 -9.29 -18.52 -20.18
CA VAL A 421 -8.96 -18.94 -18.80
C VAL A 421 -9.68 -18.00 -17.85
N ASP A 422 -10.44 -18.58 -16.92
CA ASP A 422 -11.37 -17.80 -16.10
C ASP A 422 -10.70 -17.23 -14.86
N ILE A 423 -9.84 -18.02 -14.24
CA ILE A 423 -9.29 -17.76 -12.90
C ILE A 423 -7.87 -18.30 -12.76
N ALA A 424 -7.13 -17.72 -11.82
CA ALA A 424 -5.81 -18.16 -11.40
C ALA A 424 -5.76 -18.37 -9.88
N LEU A 425 -5.05 -19.41 -9.45
CA LEU A 425 -4.77 -19.68 -8.03
C LEU A 425 -3.35 -20.20 -7.90
N LYS A 426 -2.57 -19.57 -7.02
CA LYS A 426 -1.30 -20.11 -6.55
C LYS A 426 -1.14 -19.87 -5.05
N ASN A 427 -0.32 -20.69 -4.39
CA ASN A 427 -0.06 -20.57 -2.98
C ASN A 427 0.97 -19.46 -2.72
N GLY A 428 0.80 -18.69 -1.65
CA GLY A 428 1.75 -17.67 -1.20
C GLY A 428 3.12 -18.26 -0.87
N GLY A 429 3.19 -19.57 -0.54
CA GLY A 429 4.43 -20.31 -0.39
C GLY A 429 5.28 -20.40 -1.66
N GLY A 430 4.68 -20.23 -2.84
CA GLY A 430 5.39 -20.16 -4.13
C GLY A 430 6.05 -18.80 -4.39
N ILE A 431 5.60 -17.73 -3.74
CA ILE A 431 6.23 -16.41 -3.77
C ILE A 431 7.22 -16.34 -2.59
N ARG A 432 8.51 -16.24 -2.90
CA ARG A 432 9.58 -16.46 -1.93
C ARG A 432 10.12 -15.18 -1.31
N THR A 433 10.05 -14.07 -2.04
CA THR A 433 10.53 -12.76 -1.62
C THR A 433 9.86 -11.68 -2.47
N GLU A 434 9.86 -10.46 -1.97
CA GLU A 434 9.49 -9.21 -2.62
C GLU A 434 10.37 -8.82 -3.80
N ILE A 435 9.92 -7.81 -4.55
CA ILE A 435 10.74 -7.10 -5.54
C ILE A 435 10.76 -5.62 -5.16
N GLY A 436 11.94 -5.11 -4.80
CA GLY A 436 12.15 -3.78 -4.25
C GLY A 436 12.99 -3.84 -2.98
N SER A 437 13.02 -2.76 -2.22
CA SER A 437 13.73 -2.66 -0.94
C SER A 437 12.78 -2.32 0.19
N ALA A 438 12.90 -3.03 1.31
CA ALA A 438 12.22 -2.73 2.56
C ALA A 438 13.27 -2.42 3.63
N ILE A 439 13.39 -1.15 4.01
CA ILE A 439 14.43 -0.70 4.95
C ILE A 439 13.79 -0.28 6.26
N LEU A 440 14.16 -0.96 7.35
CA LEU A 440 13.79 -0.51 8.70
C LEU A 440 14.64 0.70 9.11
N PRO A 441 14.02 1.80 9.57
CA PRO A 441 14.77 2.92 10.12
C PRO A 441 15.60 2.49 11.33
N PRO A 442 16.84 3.01 11.51
CA PRO A 442 17.67 2.68 12.65
C PRO A 442 16.95 2.88 14.00
N GLY A 443 16.93 1.83 14.83
CA GLY A 443 16.28 1.84 16.14
C GLY A 443 14.80 1.42 16.14
N SER A 444 14.20 1.16 14.97
CA SER A 444 12.92 0.46 14.91
C SER A 444 13.09 -1.05 14.96
N THR A 445 12.17 -1.71 15.65
CA THR A 445 11.96 -3.16 15.59
C THR A 445 10.57 -3.50 15.07
N ASP A 446 9.82 -2.48 14.62
CA ASP A 446 8.46 -2.63 14.11
C ASP A 446 8.50 -2.53 12.59
N TYR A 447 8.05 -3.58 11.92
CA TYR A 447 8.05 -3.63 10.47
C TYR A 447 7.04 -2.66 9.84
N ALA A 448 6.07 -2.16 10.62
CA ALA A 448 5.22 -1.06 10.18
C ALA A 448 6.01 0.23 9.87
N ASP A 449 7.23 0.37 10.40
CA ASP A 449 8.10 1.52 10.13
C ASP A 449 8.98 1.33 8.88
N ALA A 450 8.91 0.17 8.20
CA ALA A 450 9.73 -0.12 7.04
C ALA A 450 9.44 0.86 5.89
N VAL A 451 10.49 1.47 5.35
CA VAL A 451 10.41 2.26 4.11
C VAL A 451 10.45 1.29 2.94
N LEU A 452 9.33 1.15 2.25
CA LEU A 452 9.18 0.29 1.07
C LEU A 452 9.45 1.11 -0.20
N SER A 453 10.40 0.67 -1.02
CA SER A 453 10.79 1.32 -2.28
C SER A 453 10.81 0.32 -3.43
N PRO A 454 10.44 0.72 -4.67
CA PRO A 454 10.68 -0.10 -5.86
C PRO A 454 12.19 -0.37 -6.06
N PRO A 455 12.58 -1.30 -6.95
CA PRO A 455 13.97 -1.45 -7.37
C PRO A 455 14.56 -0.12 -7.87
N ASP A 456 15.87 0.06 -7.76
CA ASP A 456 16.55 1.25 -8.27
C ASP A 456 16.25 1.46 -9.76
N GLY A 457 15.72 2.64 -10.11
CA GLY A 457 15.27 2.96 -11.47
C GLY A 457 14.03 2.18 -11.94
N GLY A 458 13.35 1.47 -11.04
CA GLY A 458 12.15 0.67 -11.27
C GLY A 458 12.38 -0.66 -11.98
N GLY A 459 13.62 -1.00 -12.34
CA GLY A 459 13.92 -2.16 -13.20
C GLY A 459 13.69 -3.51 -12.52
N VAL A 460 12.70 -4.27 -13.00
CA VAL A 460 12.49 -5.68 -12.65
C VAL A 460 13.39 -6.53 -13.55
N SER A 461 14.15 -7.46 -12.97
CA SER A 461 15.21 -8.19 -13.64
C SER A 461 14.99 -9.70 -13.57
N GLU A 462 15.73 -10.45 -14.39
CA GLU A 462 15.82 -11.91 -14.25
C GLU A 462 16.21 -12.32 -12.82
N GLY A 463 17.15 -11.61 -12.20
CA GLY A 463 17.56 -11.84 -10.81
C GLY A 463 16.39 -11.71 -9.83
N HIS A 464 15.58 -10.66 -9.97
CA HIS A 464 14.35 -10.48 -9.17
C HIS A 464 13.37 -11.63 -9.36
N LEU A 465 13.11 -12.06 -10.60
CA LEU A 465 12.15 -13.15 -10.86
C LEU A 465 12.65 -14.51 -10.35
N LYS A 466 13.95 -14.79 -10.48
CA LYS A 466 14.57 -16.01 -9.94
C LYS A 466 14.54 -16.06 -8.42
N ALA A 467 14.75 -14.93 -7.75
CA ALA A 467 14.60 -14.85 -6.30
C ALA A 467 13.13 -15.05 -5.88
N THR A 468 12.21 -14.38 -6.57
CA THR A 468 10.77 -14.35 -6.24
C THR A 468 10.09 -15.70 -6.48
N MET A 469 10.32 -16.32 -7.64
CA MET A 469 9.67 -17.57 -8.08
C MET A 469 10.69 -18.69 -8.24
N ARG A 470 11.47 -18.96 -7.19
CA ARG A 470 12.67 -19.80 -7.19
C ARG A 470 12.56 -21.15 -7.90
N PHE A 471 11.41 -21.79 -7.79
CA PHE A 471 11.21 -23.14 -8.33
C PHE A 471 10.89 -23.16 -9.83
N ASP A 472 10.54 -22.01 -10.42
CA ASP A 472 10.03 -21.88 -11.78
C ASP A 472 8.99 -22.97 -12.08
N ASN A 473 7.96 -23.05 -11.23
CA ASN A 473 6.94 -24.09 -11.38
C ASN A 473 6.28 -23.98 -12.75
N SER A 474 5.96 -25.13 -13.34
CA SER A 474 5.22 -25.15 -14.60
C SER A 474 3.76 -24.80 -14.34
N LEU A 475 3.17 -23.98 -15.20
CA LEU A 475 1.75 -23.66 -15.17
C LEU A 475 0.92 -24.84 -15.69
N VAL A 476 -0.19 -25.12 -15.01
CA VAL A 476 -1.12 -26.20 -15.32
C VAL A 476 -2.53 -25.61 -15.40
N LEU A 477 -3.25 -25.94 -16.47
CA LEU A 477 -4.66 -25.65 -16.59
C LEU A 477 -5.50 -26.85 -16.16
N VAL A 478 -6.48 -26.60 -15.31
CA VAL A 478 -7.50 -27.58 -14.91
C VAL A 478 -8.91 -26.98 -15.01
N THR A 479 -9.92 -27.84 -15.08
CA THR A 479 -11.33 -27.46 -15.00
C THR A 479 -11.84 -27.86 -13.63
N VAL A 480 -12.41 -26.90 -12.91
CA VAL A 480 -12.98 -27.08 -11.57
C VAL A 480 -14.45 -26.72 -11.57
N THR A 481 -15.28 -27.46 -10.84
CA THR A 481 -16.65 -27.04 -10.53
C THR A 481 -16.65 -25.97 -9.44
N ALA A 482 -17.75 -25.23 -9.30
CA ALA A 482 -17.97 -24.29 -8.19
C ALA A 482 -17.74 -24.92 -6.81
N THR A 483 -18.14 -26.20 -6.65
CA THR A 483 -17.97 -26.93 -5.39
C THR A 483 -16.52 -27.28 -5.12
N GLU A 484 -15.80 -27.75 -6.15
CA GLU A 484 -14.37 -28.07 -6.05
C GLU A 484 -13.54 -26.79 -5.82
N LEU A 485 -13.89 -25.68 -6.49
CA LEU A 485 -13.23 -24.39 -6.29
C LEU A 485 -13.38 -23.89 -4.85
N LYS A 486 -14.59 -24.01 -4.26
CA LYS A 486 -14.79 -23.72 -2.83
C LYS A 486 -13.89 -24.60 -1.96
N ASP A 487 -13.80 -25.91 -2.23
CA ASP A 487 -12.96 -26.82 -1.42
C ASP A 487 -11.46 -26.47 -1.49
N LEU A 488 -10.96 -26.07 -2.68
CA LEU A 488 -9.59 -25.60 -2.85
C LEU A 488 -9.33 -24.32 -2.03
N LEU A 489 -10.25 -23.36 -2.04
CA LEU A 489 -10.12 -22.12 -1.27
C LEU A 489 -10.25 -22.36 0.25
N GLU A 490 -11.18 -23.21 0.67
CA GLU A 490 -11.33 -23.65 2.07
C GLU A 490 -10.06 -24.31 2.59
N HIS A 491 -9.39 -25.11 1.76
CA HIS A 491 -8.06 -25.63 2.08
C HIS A 491 -7.06 -24.49 2.24
N GLY A 492 -6.95 -23.59 1.26
CA GLY A 492 -6.01 -22.47 1.28
C GLY A 492 -6.09 -21.63 2.58
N VAL A 493 -7.30 -21.34 3.08
CA VAL A 493 -7.50 -20.53 4.30
C VAL A 493 -7.64 -21.35 5.60
N SER A 494 -7.51 -22.68 5.55
CA SER A 494 -7.77 -23.55 6.73
C SER A 494 -6.75 -23.37 7.87
N ALA A 495 -5.52 -22.98 7.55
CA ALA A 495 -4.46 -22.77 8.53
C ALA A 495 -4.33 -21.31 9.01
N THR A 496 -5.20 -20.40 8.54
CA THR A 496 -5.18 -19.00 8.99
C THR A 496 -5.47 -18.90 10.48
N ALA A 497 -4.53 -18.28 11.20
CA ALA A 497 -4.58 -17.98 12.62
C ALA A 497 -3.63 -16.81 12.91
N SER A 498 -3.84 -16.12 14.04
CA SER A 498 -2.97 -15.01 14.46
C SER A 498 -1.51 -15.45 14.54
N GLY A 499 -0.62 -14.75 13.82
CA GLY A 499 0.81 -15.03 13.74
C GLY A 499 1.21 -16.25 12.88
N ALA A 500 0.26 -16.97 12.30
CA ALA A 500 0.54 -18.09 11.41
C ALA A 500 0.78 -17.60 9.97
N THR A 501 1.82 -18.11 9.30
CA THR A 501 2.16 -17.80 7.89
C THR A 501 2.14 -19.07 7.02
N PRO A 502 0.99 -19.75 6.86
CA PRO A 502 0.93 -21.04 6.18
C PRO A 502 1.23 -20.90 4.68
N GLY A 503 2.11 -21.75 4.14
CA GLY A 503 2.47 -21.72 2.71
C GLY A 503 1.28 -21.84 1.77
N GLN A 504 0.27 -22.62 2.17
CA GLN A 504 -0.90 -22.96 1.38
C GLN A 504 -1.87 -21.78 1.12
N PHE A 505 -1.72 -20.62 1.76
CA PHE A 505 -2.65 -19.49 1.60
C PHE A 505 -2.74 -19.04 0.13
N PRO A 506 -3.93 -18.82 -0.45
CA PRO A 506 -4.07 -18.62 -1.89
C PRO A 506 -3.93 -17.14 -2.28
N GLN A 507 -3.06 -16.87 -3.25
CA GLN A 507 -3.11 -15.66 -4.09
C GLN A 507 -3.90 -15.97 -5.36
N ILE A 508 -4.69 -15.00 -5.86
CA ILE A 508 -5.72 -15.25 -6.88
C ILE A 508 -5.70 -14.27 -8.05
N GLY A 509 -6.34 -14.65 -9.16
CA GLY A 509 -6.65 -13.77 -10.29
C GLY A 509 -8.00 -14.17 -10.93
N GLY A 510 -8.70 -13.20 -11.53
CA GLY A 510 -10.00 -13.44 -12.18
C GLY A 510 -11.17 -13.73 -11.22
N MET A 511 -10.97 -13.59 -9.91
CA MET A 511 -12.00 -13.82 -8.89
C MET A 511 -11.74 -13.01 -7.63
N ARG A 512 -12.74 -12.97 -6.75
CA ARG A 512 -12.61 -12.46 -5.38
C ARG A 512 -13.41 -13.29 -4.39
N PHE A 513 -12.93 -13.41 -3.15
CA PHE A 513 -13.63 -14.15 -2.11
C PHE A 513 -13.48 -13.49 -0.73
N SER A 514 -14.42 -13.76 0.18
CA SER A 514 -14.26 -13.47 1.60
C SER A 514 -14.11 -14.75 2.41
N PHE A 515 -13.41 -14.63 3.53
CA PHE A 515 -13.34 -15.70 4.51
C PHE A 515 -13.44 -15.17 5.94
N ASP A 516 -13.96 -16.01 6.82
CA ASP A 516 -14.05 -15.76 8.26
C ASP A 516 -13.22 -16.82 9.01
N PRO A 517 -12.05 -16.45 9.55
CA PRO A 517 -11.18 -17.37 10.30
C PRO A 517 -11.83 -18.00 11.54
N SER A 518 -12.91 -17.40 12.06
CA SER A 518 -13.63 -17.91 13.24
C SER A 518 -14.53 -19.10 12.92
N GLN A 519 -14.83 -19.36 11.65
CA GLN A 519 -15.61 -20.52 11.21
C GLN A 519 -14.77 -21.80 11.18
N THR A 520 -15.47 -22.94 11.07
CA THR A 520 -14.87 -24.28 11.05
C THR A 520 -13.89 -24.42 9.88
N ALA A 521 -12.61 -24.63 10.18
CA ALA A 521 -11.59 -24.88 9.17
C ALA A 521 -11.80 -26.24 8.45
N ARG A 522 -11.41 -26.32 7.18
CA ARG A 522 -11.36 -27.57 6.42
C ARG A 522 -10.43 -28.59 7.09
N THR A 523 -10.78 -29.87 6.98
CA THR A 523 -9.93 -31.01 7.36
C THR A 523 -9.94 -32.07 6.26
N ALA A 524 -9.15 -33.14 6.38
CA ALA A 524 -9.22 -34.26 5.44
C ALA A 524 -10.58 -35.00 5.45
N GLN A 525 -11.49 -34.71 6.38
CA GLN A 525 -12.81 -35.34 6.49
C GLN A 525 -13.99 -34.36 6.32
N ASP A 526 -13.74 -33.05 6.27
CA ASP A 526 -14.77 -31.99 6.23
C ASP A 526 -14.30 -30.84 5.35
N ASN A 527 -15.19 -30.30 4.52
CA ASN A 527 -14.91 -29.27 3.53
C ASN A 527 -14.79 -27.85 4.12
N GLY A 528 -15.08 -27.66 5.42
CA GLY A 528 -14.95 -26.35 6.08
C GLY A 528 -16.05 -25.34 5.74
N GLU A 529 -16.06 -24.25 6.52
CA GLU A 529 -17.07 -23.18 6.48
C GLU A 529 -16.46 -21.76 6.48
N ARG A 530 -15.14 -21.65 6.26
CA ARG A 530 -14.42 -20.36 6.33
C ARG A 530 -14.70 -19.48 5.13
N ILE A 531 -14.82 -20.04 3.93
CA ILE A 531 -15.17 -19.26 2.74
C ILE A 531 -16.64 -18.84 2.85
N ARG A 532 -16.88 -17.51 2.90
CA ARG A 532 -18.22 -16.94 3.07
C ARG A 532 -18.81 -16.53 1.74
N ASP A 533 -18.06 -15.83 0.90
CA ASP A 533 -18.53 -15.40 -0.42
C ASP A 533 -17.43 -15.65 -1.46
N LEU A 534 -17.81 -15.93 -2.70
CA LEU A 534 -16.90 -16.11 -3.83
C LEU A 534 -17.58 -15.60 -5.09
N GLN A 535 -16.87 -14.76 -5.83
CA GLN A 535 -17.33 -14.18 -7.09
C GLN A 535 -16.27 -14.30 -8.17
N ILE A 536 -16.72 -14.60 -9.40
CA ILE A 536 -15.86 -14.71 -10.58
C ILE A 536 -15.99 -13.43 -11.38
N LEU A 537 -14.86 -12.86 -11.75
CA LEU A 537 -14.74 -11.61 -12.50
C LEU A 537 -14.40 -11.96 -13.95
N ARG A 538 -15.39 -11.94 -14.84
CA ARG A 538 -15.20 -12.27 -16.25
C ARG A 538 -14.57 -11.08 -16.98
N GLY A 539 -13.71 -11.36 -17.97
CA GLY A 539 -13.07 -10.33 -18.79
C GLY A 539 -14.03 -9.46 -19.63
N ASN A 540 -15.33 -9.78 -19.68
CA ASN A 540 -16.37 -8.96 -20.31
C ASN A 540 -17.12 -8.05 -19.30
N GLY A 541 -16.62 -7.92 -18.07
CA GLY A 541 -17.24 -7.15 -16.98
C GLY A 541 -18.38 -7.86 -16.25
N THR A 542 -18.73 -9.11 -16.62
CA THR A 542 -19.74 -9.88 -15.89
C THR A 542 -19.19 -10.40 -14.56
N ILE A 543 -19.97 -10.25 -13.49
CA ILE A 543 -19.63 -10.78 -12.17
C ILE A 543 -20.62 -11.87 -11.81
N GLU A 544 -20.09 -13.04 -11.42
CA GLU A 544 -20.90 -14.22 -11.12
C GLU A 544 -20.71 -14.65 -9.66
N ASN A 545 -21.80 -14.66 -8.89
CA ASN A 545 -21.81 -15.27 -7.56
C ASN A 545 -21.66 -16.79 -7.64
N VAL A 546 -20.65 -17.32 -6.96
CA VAL A 546 -20.39 -18.77 -6.85
C VAL A 546 -20.69 -19.29 -5.46
N VAL A 547 -20.27 -18.55 -4.43
CA VAL A 547 -20.58 -18.84 -3.02
C VAL A 547 -21.22 -17.60 -2.41
N VAL A 548 -22.32 -17.81 -1.67
CA VAL A 548 -23.07 -16.78 -0.96
C VAL A 548 -23.33 -17.32 0.44
N ASP A 549 -22.82 -16.63 1.46
CA ASP A 549 -22.96 -17.02 2.88
C ASP A 549 -22.58 -18.50 3.15
N GLY A 550 -21.42 -18.91 2.63
CA GLY A 550 -20.88 -20.26 2.74
C GLY A 550 -21.58 -21.31 1.86
N THR A 551 -22.63 -20.93 1.13
CA THR A 551 -23.40 -21.84 0.28
C THR A 551 -23.02 -21.69 -1.18
N VAL A 552 -22.66 -22.79 -1.85
CA VAL A 552 -22.43 -22.80 -3.31
C VAL A 552 -23.77 -22.64 -4.03
N VAL A 553 -23.95 -21.55 -4.80
CA VAL A 553 -25.22 -21.22 -5.47
C VAL A 553 -25.31 -21.76 -6.90
N VAL A 554 -24.18 -22.08 -7.52
CA VAL A 554 -24.08 -22.62 -8.90
C VAL A 554 -23.24 -23.91 -8.96
N PRO A 555 -23.61 -24.98 -8.22
CA PRO A 555 -22.72 -26.11 -7.91
C PRO A 555 -22.18 -26.88 -9.13
N SER A 556 -22.91 -26.89 -10.25
CA SER A 556 -22.53 -27.58 -11.48
C SER A 556 -21.78 -26.71 -12.49
N GLN A 557 -21.64 -25.41 -12.22
CA GLN A 557 -20.91 -24.52 -13.10
C GLN A 557 -19.41 -24.82 -13.00
N THR A 558 -18.72 -24.77 -14.13
CA THR A 558 -17.29 -25.06 -14.24
C THR A 558 -16.51 -23.83 -14.64
N PHE A 559 -15.27 -23.75 -14.15
CA PHE A 559 -14.33 -22.67 -14.42
C PHE A 559 -12.99 -23.25 -14.89
N ARG A 560 -12.35 -22.57 -15.84
CA ARG A 560 -11.01 -22.89 -16.30
C ARG A 560 -9.98 -22.18 -15.41
N LEU A 561 -9.23 -22.96 -14.64
CA LEU A 561 -8.28 -22.50 -13.63
C LEU A 561 -6.85 -22.75 -14.09
N VAL A 562 -6.01 -21.72 -14.07
CA VAL A 562 -4.54 -21.88 -14.09
C VAL A 562 -3.98 -21.96 -12.67
N THR A 563 -3.06 -22.89 -12.45
CA THR A 563 -2.35 -23.07 -11.18
C THR A 563 -0.93 -23.59 -11.42
N LEU A 564 -0.17 -23.82 -10.36
CA LEU A 564 1.18 -24.39 -10.43
C LEU A 564 1.13 -25.92 -10.45
N ASN A 565 2.05 -26.57 -11.17
CA ASN A 565 2.17 -28.03 -11.16
C ASN A 565 2.42 -28.58 -9.76
N PHE A 566 3.19 -27.86 -8.92
CA PHE A 566 3.37 -28.20 -7.51
C PHE A 566 2.04 -28.43 -6.80
N LEU A 567 1.07 -27.51 -6.92
CA LEU A 567 -0.24 -27.65 -6.31
C LEU A 567 -1.07 -28.73 -7.00
N ALA A 568 -1.07 -28.77 -8.34
CA ALA A 568 -1.81 -29.76 -9.12
C ALA A 568 -1.35 -31.21 -8.84
N ASP A 569 -0.12 -31.39 -8.39
CA ASP A 569 0.50 -32.67 -8.02
C ASP A 569 0.39 -32.99 -6.51
N GLY A 570 -0.34 -32.19 -5.74
CA GLY A 570 -0.63 -32.41 -4.32
C GLY A 570 0.27 -31.64 -3.34
N GLY A 571 1.06 -30.68 -3.83
CA GLY A 571 1.85 -29.77 -3.02
C GLY A 571 0.98 -28.94 -2.07
N ASP A 572 1.54 -28.61 -0.90
CA ASP A 572 0.85 -27.97 0.22
C ASP A 572 -0.45 -28.67 0.65
N ASP A 573 -0.62 -29.95 0.33
CA ASP A 573 -1.82 -30.76 0.58
C ASP A 573 -3.10 -30.27 -0.13
N TYR A 574 -2.95 -29.52 -1.24
CA TYR A 574 -4.08 -29.10 -2.06
C TYR A 574 -4.78 -30.32 -2.71
N PRO A 575 -6.12 -30.42 -2.64
CA PRO A 575 -6.89 -31.59 -3.09
C PRO A 575 -7.15 -31.64 -4.62
N PHE A 576 -6.17 -31.29 -5.46
CA PHE A 576 -6.34 -31.33 -6.93
C PHE A 576 -6.51 -32.76 -7.48
N ASP A 577 -6.04 -33.77 -6.77
CA ASP A 577 -6.21 -35.19 -7.11
C ASP A 577 -7.66 -35.67 -6.96
N ALA A 578 -8.49 -34.95 -6.21
CA ALA A 578 -9.89 -35.25 -5.98
C ALA A 578 -10.83 -34.69 -7.08
N LEU A 579 -10.31 -33.92 -8.05
CA LEU A 579 -11.10 -33.33 -9.12
C LEU A 579 -11.74 -34.39 -10.03
N VAL A 580 -13.03 -34.27 -10.31
CA VAL A 580 -13.81 -35.30 -11.02
C VAL A 580 -13.54 -35.30 -12.53
N ALA A 581 -13.30 -34.13 -13.13
CA ALA A 581 -13.12 -33.95 -14.57
C ALA A 581 -12.09 -32.85 -14.87
N ALA A 582 -10.88 -32.99 -14.30
CA ALA A 582 -9.87 -31.94 -14.28
C ALA A 582 -9.44 -31.39 -15.65
N ASN A 583 -9.61 -32.12 -16.76
CA ASN A 583 -9.19 -31.69 -18.11
C ASN A 583 -7.80 -31.03 -18.11
N ARG A 584 -6.83 -31.71 -17.47
CA ARG A 584 -5.49 -31.18 -17.21
C ARG A 584 -4.73 -30.93 -18.50
N ILE A 585 -4.12 -29.74 -18.61
CA ILE A 585 -3.13 -29.38 -19.63
C ILE A 585 -1.90 -28.84 -18.91
N ASP A 586 -0.75 -29.47 -19.13
CA ASP A 586 0.55 -28.98 -18.65
C ASP A 586 1.12 -28.02 -19.71
N LEU A 587 1.29 -26.74 -19.35
CA LEU A 587 1.65 -25.70 -20.32
C LEU A 587 3.11 -25.76 -20.77
N ASP A 588 3.96 -26.49 -20.06
CA ASP A 588 5.33 -26.80 -20.47
C ASP A 588 5.42 -27.91 -21.53
N ASN A 589 4.29 -28.58 -21.82
CA ASN A 589 4.22 -29.62 -22.83
C ASN A 589 3.71 -29.06 -24.16
N ALA A 590 4.66 -28.76 -25.05
CA ALA A 590 4.43 -28.26 -26.40
C ALA A 590 3.43 -29.10 -27.25
N THR A 591 3.14 -30.36 -26.88
CA THR A 591 2.16 -31.20 -27.60
C THR A 591 0.73 -31.08 -27.08
N GLN A 592 0.54 -30.48 -25.90
CA GLN A 592 -0.77 -30.29 -25.28
C GLN A 592 -1.31 -28.86 -25.47
N ILE A 593 -0.44 -27.90 -25.76
CA ILE A 593 -0.78 -26.50 -26.00
C ILE A 593 -1.10 -26.26 -27.48
N SER A 594 -1.96 -25.28 -27.77
CA SER A 594 -2.41 -24.95 -29.13
C SER A 594 -2.16 -23.52 -29.57
N GLY A 595 -1.85 -22.64 -28.61
CA GLY A 595 -1.43 -21.26 -28.83
C GLY A 595 0.06 -21.13 -29.08
N ALA A 596 0.56 -19.89 -29.00
CA ALA A 596 1.97 -19.58 -29.18
C ALA A 596 2.48 -18.88 -27.93
N ASP A 597 3.63 -19.36 -27.46
CA ASP A 597 4.50 -18.60 -26.57
C ASP A 597 4.72 -17.18 -27.15
N PRO A 598 4.45 -16.10 -26.40
CA PRO A 598 4.72 -14.74 -26.84
C PRO A 598 6.20 -14.55 -27.28
N GLY A 599 7.13 -15.28 -26.66
CA GLY A 599 8.53 -15.39 -27.07
C GLY A 599 9.35 -14.10 -26.97
N LYS A 600 8.97 -13.16 -26.11
CA LYS A 600 9.78 -11.98 -25.77
C LYS A 600 10.85 -12.32 -24.73
N GLN A 601 10.65 -13.36 -23.94
CA GLN A 601 11.63 -14.00 -23.09
C GLN A 601 11.90 -15.41 -23.65
N SER A 602 13.16 -15.78 -23.79
CA SER A 602 13.53 -17.19 -24.03
C SER A 602 14.90 -17.55 -23.46
N SER A 603 15.46 -16.68 -22.62
CA SER A 603 16.86 -16.74 -22.21
C SER A 603 17.07 -17.48 -20.89
N PHE A 604 16.11 -17.44 -19.95
CA PHE A 604 16.34 -17.93 -18.59
C PHE A 604 15.22 -18.76 -17.96
N SER A 605 14.03 -18.85 -18.58
CA SER A 605 12.94 -19.69 -18.10
C SER A 605 12.45 -20.58 -19.23
N LYS A 606 11.82 -21.69 -18.85
CA LYS A 606 11.28 -22.68 -19.78
C LYS A 606 9.87 -22.24 -20.21
N LEU A 607 9.47 -22.64 -21.42
CA LEU A 607 8.08 -22.57 -21.87
C LEU A 607 7.14 -23.10 -20.80
N GLY A 608 6.08 -22.36 -20.49
CA GLY A 608 5.10 -22.74 -19.48
C GLY A 608 5.55 -22.54 -18.05
N GLY A 609 6.73 -21.98 -17.79
CA GLY A 609 7.20 -21.63 -16.44
C GLY A 609 6.53 -20.36 -15.90
N GLU A 610 6.39 -20.26 -14.59
CA GLU A 610 5.85 -19.06 -13.94
C GLU A 610 6.81 -17.86 -14.04
N GLN A 611 8.13 -18.08 -14.12
CA GLN A 611 9.08 -16.99 -14.40
C GLN A 611 8.95 -16.48 -15.83
N ASP A 612 8.73 -17.39 -16.79
CA ASP A 612 8.44 -17.04 -18.19
C ASP A 612 7.15 -16.21 -18.29
N ALA A 613 6.07 -16.68 -17.67
CA ALA A 613 4.78 -15.98 -17.67
C ALA A 613 4.88 -14.55 -17.13
N LEU A 614 5.57 -14.36 -16.00
CA LEU A 614 5.73 -13.04 -15.41
C LEU A 614 6.68 -12.14 -16.22
N ALA A 615 7.78 -12.68 -16.74
CA ALA A 615 8.69 -11.92 -17.60
C ALA A 615 8.00 -11.46 -18.89
N GLU A 616 7.27 -12.36 -19.56
CA GLU A 616 6.50 -12.06 -20.76
C GLU A 616 5.42 -11.01 -20.49
N TYR A 617 4.76 -11.09 -19.34
CA TYR A 617 3.76 -10.10 -18.92
C TYR A 617 4.38 -8.73 -18.72
N PHE A 618 5.52 -8.64 -18.01
CA PHE A 618 6.26 -7.38 -17.86
C PHE A 618 6.74 -6.84 -19.22
N LEU A 619 7.32 -7.67 -20.08
CA LEU A 619 7.73 -7.28 -21.44
C LEU A 619 6.56 -6.89 -22.35
N GLN A 620 5.34 -7.27 -21.99
CA GLN A 620 4.11 -6.93 -22.73
C GLN A 620 3.42 -5.67 -22.22
N PHE A 621 3.34 -5.48 -20.91
CA PHE A 621 2.50 -4.44 -20.32
C PHE A 621 3.30 -3.37 -19.55
N HIS A 622 4.52 -3.68 -19.15
CA HIS A 622 5.33 -2.89 -18.24
C HIS A 622 6.81 -2.83 -18.67
N ASN A 623 7.05 -2.70 -19.97
CA ASN A 623 8.38 -2.83 -20.57
C ASN A 623 9.22 -1.55 -20.52
N GLU A 624 8.64 -0.42 -20.11
CA GLU A 624 9.27 0.89 -20.03
C GLU A 624 8.93 1.56 -18.69
N SER A 625 9.76 2.49 -18.21
CA SER A 625 9.54 3.12 -16.89
C SER A 625 8.24 3.93 -16.79
N ASN A 626 7.69 4.41 -17.90
CA ASN A 626 6.41 5.12 -17.98
C ASN A 626 5.19 4.19 -18.11
N THR A 627 5.41 2.90 -18.35
CA THR A 627 4.38 1.84 -18.31
C THR A 627 4.58 0.94 -17.10
N ALA A 628 5.43 1.35 -16.17
CA ALA A 628 5.77 0.58 -14.98
C ALA A 628 4.50 0.17 -14.22
N PHE A 629 4.49 -1.05 -13.68
CA PHE A 629 3.41 -1.47 -12.80
C PHE A 629 3.34 -0.55 -11.57
N ASP A 630 2.15 -0.04 -11.26
CA ASP A 630 1.95 1.08 -10.33
C ASP A 630 0.91 0.81 -9.24
N ARG A 631 0.39 -0.42 -9.16
CA ARG A 631 -0.56 -0.79 -8.10
C ARG A 631 0.18 -0.97 -6.77
N SER A 632 0.07 0.04 -5.91
CA SER A 632 0.61 0.02 -4.55
C SER A 632 0.01 -1.09 -3.69
N GLU A 633 0.78 -1.57 -2.73
CA GLU A 633 0.31 -2.48 -1.68
C GLU A 633 -0.66 -1.76 -0.73
N THR A 634 -1.64 -2.50 -0.19
CA THR A 634 -2.62 -2.00 0.76
C THR A 634 -2.59 -2.83 2.04
N SER A 635 -3.06 -2.28 3.17
CA SER A 635 -3.29 -3.10 4.38
C SER A 635 -4.51 -4.01 4.20
N ALA A 636 -4.56 -5.14 4.91
CA ALA A 636 -5.70 -6.09 4.89
C ALA A 636 -7.09 -5.45 5.04
N GLU A 637 -7.21 -4.31 5.72
CA GLU A 637 -8.48 -3.60 5.89
C GLU A 637 -9.03 -3.04 4.57
N TYR A 638 -8.16 -2.87 3.55
CA TYR A 638 -8.50 -2.36 2.22
C TYR A 638 -8.38 -3.43 1.12
N ASP A 639 -8.06 -4.68 1.47
CA ASP A 639 -8.03 -5.78 0.51
C ASP A 639 -9.35 -5.90 -0.24
N TYR A 640 -9.28 -6.19 -1.54
CA TYR A 640 -10.46 -6.14 -2.41
C TYR A 640 -10.80 -7.49 -3.02
N TYR A 641 -9.78 -8.26 -3.40
CA TYR A 641 -9.92 -9.57 -4.02
C TYR A 641 -9.89 -10.69 -2.98
N ILE A 642 -9.07 -10.57 -1.93
CA ILE A 642 -9.01 -11.57 -0.83
C ILE A 642 -9.40 -10.91 0.49
N VAL A 643 -10.67 -11.02 0.88
CA VAL A 643 -11.19 -10.28 2.04
C VAL A 643 -11.23 -11.14 3.29
N ASN A 644 -10.38 -10.81 4.28
CA ASN A 644 -10.52 -11.34 5.63
C ASN A 644 -11.59 -10.54 6.40
N LEU A 645 -12.74 -11.16 6.68
CA LEU A 645 -13.86 -10.51 7.34
C LEU A 645 -13.55 -10.05 8.77
N SER A 646 -12.55 -10.66 9.43
CA SER A 646 -12.13 -10.20 10.77
C SER A 646 -11.39 -8.87 10.74
N GLU A 647 -10.66 -8.58 9.66
CA GLU A 647 -9.86 -7.35 9.52
C GLU A 647 -10.73 -6.16 9.08
N GLN A 648 -11.67 -6.38 8.15
CA GLN A 648 -12.54 -5.32 7.63
C GLN A 648 -13.76 -4.99 8.51
N ASN A 649 -13.97 -5.70 9.63
CA ASN A 649 -15.19 -5.61 10.44
C ASN A 649 -16.49 -5.77 9.62
N SER A 650 -16.42 -6.50 8.50
CA SER A 650 -17.57 -6.78 7.64
C SER A 650 -18.10 -8.18 7.89
N SER A 651 -19.41 -8.39 7.66
CA SER A 651 -19.99 -9.73 7.75
C SER A 651 -19.90 -10.54 6.45
N ARG A 652 -19.68 -9.88 5.29
CA ARG A 652 -19.74 -10.48 3.94
C ARG A 652 -18.92 -9.70 2.91
N LEU A 653 -18.61 -10.31 1.77
CA LEU A 653 -18.26 -9.53 0.57
C LEU A 653 -19.46 -8.68 0.15
N ILE A 654 -19.19 -7.47 -0.35
CA ILE A 654 -20.16 -6.69 -1.11
C ILE A 654 -20.57 -7.54 -2.32
N ASP A 655 -21.86 -7.84 -2.51
CA ASP A 655 -22.29 -8.62 -3.67
C ASP A 655 -22.32 -7.73 -4.92
N LEU A 656 -21.32 -7.86 -5.79
CA LEU A 656 -21.29 -7.14 -7.07
C LEU A 656 -22.22 -7.74 -8.16
N SER A 657 -22.72 -8.97 -8.00
CA SER A 657 -23.53 -9.64 -9.03
C SER A 657 -25.03 -9.44 -8.82
N THR A 658 -25.46 -9.27 -7.56
CA THR A 658 -26.79 -8.78 -7.24
C THR A 658 -26.65 -7.32 -6.87
N GLN A 659 -27.27 -6.44 -7.65
CA GLN A 659 -27.74 -5.20 -7.07
C GLN A 659 -28.46 -5.52 -5.75
N THR A 660 -27.90 -5.19 -4.61
CA THR A 660 -28.69 -4.43 -3.65
C THR A 660 -28.47 -3.00 -4.05
N SER A 661 -29.26 -2.52 -5.01
CA SER A 661 -29.55 -1.12 -4.97
C SER A 661 -30.21 -0.94 -3.61
N ASN A 662 -29.55 -0.23 -2.69
CA ASN A 662 -30.26 0.30 -1.53
C ASN A 662 -31.45 1.14 -2.01
N LEU A 663 -31.51 1.49 -3.29
CA LEU A 663 -32.55 2.24 -3.99
C LEU A 663 -33.39 1.36 -4.91
N ARG A 664 -34.64 1.10 -4.57
CA ARG A 664 -35.61 0.45 -5.48
C ARG A 664 -36.51 1.49 -6.10
N GLN A 665 -36.52 1.59 -7.42
CA GLN A 665 -37.42 2.53 -8.11
C GLN A 665 -38.89 2.16 -7.88
N ILE A 666 -39.70 3.12 -7.39
CA ILE A 666 -41.13 2.92 -7.08
C ILE A 666 -42.06 3.90 -7.79
N GLY A 667 -41.50 5.00 -8.31
CA GLY A 667 -42.25 6.03 -9.03
C GLY A 667 -41.37 6.72 -10.05
N ARG A 668 -41.97 7.13 -11.16
CA ARG A 668 -41.32 7.94 -12.20
C ARG A 668 -42.36 8.83 -12.86
N TYR A 669 -41.99 10.07 -13.13
CA TYR A 669 -42.76 11.04 -13.88
C TYR A 669 -41.89 11.62 -14.99
N GLU A 670 -42.46 11.74 -16.19
CA GLU A 670 -41.81 12.36 -17.35
C GLU A 670 -42.47 13.72 -17.58
N SER A 671 -41.69 14.79 -17.69
CA SER A 671 -42.21 16.15 -17.95
C SER A 671 -42.91 16.25 -19.31
N GLY A 672 -42.42 15.49 -20.29
CA GLY A 672 -42.86 15.53 -21.69
C GLY A 672 -42.13 16.57 -22.54
N GLU A 673 -41.15 17.28 -21.97
CA GLU A 673 -40.27 18.20 -22.70
C GLU A 673 -39.25 17.44 -23.56
N ALA A 674 -38.47 18.16 -24.37
CA ALA A 674 -37.39 17.52 -25.14
C ALA A 674 -36.23 17.13 -24.21
N LEU A 675 -35.44 16.14 -24.65
CA LEU A 675 -34.17 15.82 -23.98
C LEU A 675 -33.29 17.06 -23.90
N ASP A 676 -32.50 17.15 -22.83
CA ASP A 676 -31.45 18.16 -22.67
C ASP A 676 -32.01 19.59 -22.75
N THR A 677 -33.02 19.86 -21.91
CA THR A 677 -33.67 21.19 -21.82
C THR A 677 -33.90 21.68 -20.39
N GLY A 678 -33.31 21.04 -19.37
CA GLY A 678 -33.48 21.48 -17.97
C GLY A 678 -34.91 21.28 -17.43
N ALA A 679 -35.53 20.13 -17.69
CA ALA A 679 -36.97 19.96 -17.41
C ALA A 679 -37.30 19.38 -16.00
N ALA A 680 -36.29 19.01 -15.22
CA ALA A 680 -36.43 18.44 -13.88
C ALA A 680 -35.15 18.67 -13.05
N GLU A 681 -34.81 19.94 -12.81
CA GLU A 681 -33.56 20.36 -12.15
C GLU A 681 -33.65 20.19 -10.63
N ILE A 682 -34.31 21.12 -9.93
CA ILE A 682 -34.46 21.08 -8.47
C ILE A 682 -35.78 20.44 -8.04
N VAL A 683 -35.73 19.61 -6.99
CA VAL A 683 -36.89 18.93 -6.41
C VAL A 683 -37.04 19.22 -4.92
N ALA A 684 -38.27 19.45 -4.44
CA ALA A 684 -38.55 19.66 -3.02
C ALA A 684 -39.87 19.01 -2.58
N PHE A 685 -39.85 18.30 -1.44
CA PHE A 685 -40.99 17.53 -0.95
C PHE A 685 -41.66 18.17 0.28
N ASP A 686 -42.97 18.36 0.22
CA ASP A 686 -43.78 18.79 1.37
C ASP A 686 -44.50 17.61 2.02
N ASN A 687 -44.00 17.18 3.18
CA ASN A 687 -44.54 16.08 3.98
C ASN A 687 -45.95 16.34 4.55
N ASN A 688 -46.41 17.60 4.60
CA ASN A 688 -47.75 17.93 5.08
C ASN A 688 -48.84 17.71 4.02
N THR A 689 -48.47 17.78 2.73
CA THR A 689 -49.41 17.64 1.61
C THR A 689 -49.15 16.46 0.69
N ASP A 690 -48.06 15.70 0.93
CA ASP A 690 -47.56 14.62 0.06
C ASP A 690 -47.33 15.11 -1.38
N ARG A 691 -46.82 16.34 -1.51
CA ARG A 691 -46.56 16.99 -2.81
C ARG A 691 -45.08 17.19 -3.04
N LEU A 692 -44.68 16.93 -4.27
CA LEU A 692 -43.35 17.17 -4.78
C LEU A 692 -43.42 18.35 -5.76
N PHE A 693 -42.56 19.33 -5.54
CA PHE A 693 -42.38 20.50 -6.38
C PHE A 693 -41.11 20.31 -7.20
N VAL A 694 -41.18 20.52 -8.51
CA VAL A 694 -40.09 20.24 -9.45
C VAL A 694 -39.88 21.46 -10.34
N ILE A 695 -38.66 21.99 -10.39
CA ILE A 695 -38.31 23.04 -11.36
C ILE A 695 -38.25 22.44 -12.76
N ASN A 696 -39.02 23.04 -13.66
CA ASN A 696 -39.00 22.77 -15.09
C ASN A 696 -38.65 24.09 -15.78
N ALA A 697 -37.35 24.36 -15.92
CA ALA A 697 -36.84 25.58 -16.55
C ALA A 697 -37.24 25.66 -18.02
N SER A 698 -37.24 24.54 -18.74
CA SER A 698 -37.74 24.42 -20.14
C SER A 698 -39.11 25.07 -20.34
N ALA A 699 -40.05 24.80 -19.42
CA ALA A 699 -41.41 25.34 -19.45
C ALA A 699 -41.59 26.64 -18.64
N ALA A 700 -40.55 27.10 -17.92
CA ALA A 700 -40.61 28.17 -16.94
C ALA A 700 -41.74 27.98 -15.91
N THR A 701 -41.82 26.77 -15.32
CA THR A 701 -42.84 26.41 -14.33
C THR A 701 -42.26 25.60 -13.17
N VAL A 702 -42.97 25.64 -12.03
CA VAL A 702 -42.80 24.63 -10.97
C VAL A 702 -43.89 23.57 -11.15
N ASP A 703 -43.50 22.37 -11.56
CA ASP A 703 -44.40 21.23 -11.68
C ASP A 703 -44.78 20.71 -10.28
N VAL A 704 -46.07 20.47 -10.06
CA VAL A 704 -46.58 19.98 -8.78
C VAL A 704 -47.10 18.57 -8.95
N LEU A 705 -46.38 17.61 -8.36
CA LEU A 705 -46.67 16.18 -8.42
C LEU A 705 -47.23 15.73 -7.06
N SER A 706 -48.22 14.84 -7.07
CA SER A 706 -48.62 14.11 -5.86
C SER A 706 -47.83 12.82 -5.74
N VAL A 707 -47.31 12.54 -4.54
CA VAL A 707 -46.67 11.26 -4.20
C VAL A 707 -47.67 10.39 -3.48
N SER A 708 -48.05 9.27 -4.08
CA SER A 708 -49.04 8.36 -3.48
C SER A 708 -48.40 7.36 -2.51
N SER A 709 -49.22 6.63 -1.74
CA SER A 709 -48.74 5.69 -0.71
C SER A 709 -47.98 4.46 -1.25
N ASN A 710 -47.92 4.28 -2.57
CA ASN A 710 -47.09 3.27 -3.23
C ASN A 710 -45.94 3.90 -4.04
N GLY A 711 -45.67 5.19 -3.86
CA GLY A 711 -44.61 5.94 -4.52
C GLY A 711 -44.93 6.44 -5.92
N SER A 712 -46.11 6.14 -6.49
CA SER A 712 -46.45 6.62 -7.83
C SER A 712 -46.62 8.14 -7.86
N LEU A 713 -46.00 8.78 -8.86
CA LEU A 713 -46.08 10.21 -9.12
C LEU A 713 -47.22 10.54 -10.08
N THR A 714 -47.88 11.68 -9.88
CA THR A 714 -48.89 12.21 -10.81
C THR A 714 -48.87 13.73 -10.78
N LYS A 715 -48.69 14.38 -11.93
CA LYS A 715 -48.82 15.84 -12.03
C LYS A 715 -50.27 16.26 -11.76
N ILE A 716 -50.43 17.08 -10.72
CA ILE A 716 -51.73 17.60 -10.29
C ILE A 716 -51.91 19.08 -10.64
N SER A 717 -50.81 19.83 -10.82
CA SER A 717 -50.83 21.23 -11.20
C SER A 717 -49.44 21.71 -11.65
N SER A 718 -49.32 23.01 -11.95
CA SER A 718 -48.06 23.72 -12.12
C SER A 718 -48.22 25.16 -11.62
N ILE A 719 -47.14 25.75 -11.11
CA ILE A 719 -47.03 27.18 -10.82
C ILE A 719 -46.31 27.83 -11.99
N ASP A 720 -46.93 28.84 -12.60
CA ASP A 720 -46.32 29.63 -13.66
C ASP A 720 -46.17 31.09 -13.23
N SER A 721 -45.48 31.90 -14.05
CA SER A 721 -45.26 33.33 -13.77
C SER A 721 -46.56 34.14 -13.60
N SER A 722 -47.70 33.67 -14.13
CA SER A 722 -49.00 34.34 -13.98
C SER A 722 -49.61 34.16 -12.58
N ALA A 723 -49.13 33.18 -11.81
CA ALA A 723 -49.55 32.95 -10.42
C ALA A 723 -49.03 34.02 -9.46
N ILE A 724 -47.95 34.73 -9.81
CA ILE A 724 -47.32 35.76 -8.99
C ILE A 724 -47.99 37.12 -9.25
N THR A 725 -48.38 37.80 -8.17
CA THR A 725 -49.01 39.13 -8.25
C THR A 725 -48.19 40.17 -7.50
N GLY A 726 -48.05 41.38 -8.03
CA GLY A 726 -47.37 42.48 -7.30
C GLY A 726 -46.20 43.14 -8.01
N GLY A 727 -45.72 42.60 -9.14
CA GLY A 727 -44.91 43.32 -10.12
C GLY A 727 -43.40 43.19 -9.99
N VAL A 728 -42.82 42.29 -10.80
CA VAL A 728 -41.53 42.37 -11.53
C VAL A 728 -41.74 41.58 -12.83
N SER A 729 -40.97 41.86 -13.89
CA SER A 729 -40.95 41.00 -15.08
C SER A 729 -40.14 39.75 -14.74
N ILE A 730 -40.76 38.57 -14.81
CA ILE A 730 -40.15 37.28 -14.41
C ILE A 730 -39.44 36.67 -15.62
N GLY A 731 -38.21 36.19 -15.41
CA GLY A 731 -37.43 35.44 -16.40
C GLY A 731 -37.74 33.94 -16.36
N GLY A 732 -37.71 33.37 -15.17
CA GLY A 732 -37.82 31.93 -14.92
C GLY A 732 -37.90 31.60 -13.42
N PHE A 733 -37.78 30.31 -13.11
CA PHE A 733 -37.72 29.77 -11.76
C PHE A 733 -36.48 28.87 -11.67
N ASN A 734 -35.60 29.13 -10.71
CA ASN A 734 -34.30 28.43 -10.63
C ASN A 734 -34.32 27.35 -9.54
N SER A 735 -34.94 27.64 -8.39
CA SER A 735 -34.99 26.70 -7.27
C SER A 735 -36.31 26.76 -6.53
N VAL A 736 -36.62 25.67 -5.84
CA VAL A 736 -37.80 25.51 -4.99
C VAL A 736 -37.42 24.76 -3.72
N ASP A 737 -37.99 25.20 -2.60
CA ASP A 737 -37.98 24.43 -1.36
C ASP A 737 -39.35 24.49 -0.69
N ALA A 738 -39.68 23.49 0.11
CA ALA A 738 -40.96 23.37 0.78
C ALA A 738 -40.82 22.90 2.23
N HIS A 739 -41.55 23.57 3.12
CA HIS A 739 -41.54 23.21 4.54
C HIS A 739 -42.92 23.43 5.17
N ASN A 740 -43.50 22.34 5.69
CA ASN A 740 -44.72 22.34 6.51
C ASN A 740 -45.91 23.12 5.90
N GLY A 741 -46.14 22.94 4.59
CA GLY A 741 -47.25 23.54 3.85
C GLY A 741 -46.97 24.92 3.24
N LEU A 742 -45.73 25.40 3.34
CA LEU A 742 -45.24 26.62 2.69
C LEU A 742 -44.22 26.24 1.61
N VAL A 743 -44.31 26.87 0.45
CA VAL A 743 -43.36 26.71 -0.67
C VAL A 743 -42.68 28.04 -0.92
N ALA A 744 -41.36 28.02 -1.02
CA ALA A 744 -40.54 29.16 -1.45
C ALA A 744 -39.99 28.84 -2.85
N VAL A 745 -40.12 29.78 -3.78
CA VAL A 745 -39.61 29.64 -5.15
C VAL A 745 -38.67 30.80 -5.44
N ALA A 746 -37.45 30.50 -5.88
CA ALA A 746 -36.50 31.47 -6.39
C ALA A 746 -36.95 31.93 -7.79
N VAL A 747 -37.06 33.25 -7.98
CA VAL A 747 -37.60 33.84 -9.21
C VAL A 747 -36.61 34.85 -9.77
N GLU A 748 -35.97 34.51 -10.87
CA GLU A 748 -35.09 35.42 -11.60
C GLU A 748 -35.88 36.55 -12.27
N ALA A 749 -35.23 37.71 -12.40
CA ALA A 749 -35.77 38.82 -13.17
C ALA A 749 -35.60 38.55 -14.67
N ALA A 750 -36.48 39.12 -15.51
CA ALA A 750 -36.39 38.97 -16.96
C ALA A 750 -35.09 39.50 -17.58
N THR A 751 -34.37 40.35 -16.85
CA THR A 751 -32.94 40.60 -17.05
C THR A 751 -32.23 39.91 -15.88
N GLN A 752 -31.41 38.90 -16.13
CA GLN A 752 -30.77 38.11 -15.06
C GLN A 752 -29.90 38.96 -14.12
N THR A 753 -29.29 40.02 -14.65
CA THR A 753 -28.48 40.97 -13.88
C THR A 753 -29.29 41.94 -13.01
N ASP A 754 -30.62 41.98 -13.14
CA ASP A 754 -31.50 42.74 -12.23
C ASP A 754 -31.85 41.89 -11.00
N ASN A 755 -32.12 42.55 -9.86
CA ASN A 755 -32.58 41.86 -8.65
C ASN A 755 -33.84 41.00 -8.91
N GLY A 756 -33.78 39.75 -8.49
CA GLY A 756 -34.88 38.80 -8.49
C GLY A 756 -35.75 38.88 -7.23
N SER A 757 -36.52 37.82 -6.99
CA SER A 757 -37.41 37.73 -5.83
C SER A 757 -37.57 36.29 -5.35
N VAL A 758 -38.02 36.11 -4.10
CA VAL A 758 -38.56 34.82 -3.63
C VAL A 758 -40.07 34.94 -3.50
N ALA A 759 -40.79 34.04 -4.15
CA ALA A 759 -42.25 33.95 -4.10
C ALA A 759 -42.71 32.83 -3.16
N PHE A 760 -43.70 33.13 -2.32
CA PHE A 760 -44.25 32.20 -1.35
C PHE A 760 -45.65 31.73 -1.73
N PHE A 761 -45.88 30.43 -1.65
CA PHE A 761 -47.16 29.79 -1.96
C PHE A 761 -47.62 28.85 -0.86
N ASN A 762 -48.93 28.66 -0.75
CA ASN A 762 -49.48 27.58 0.06
C ASN A 762 -49.34 26.24 -0.68
N ALA A 763 -48.69 25.25 -0.08
CA ALA A 763 -48.44 23.96 -0.74
C ALA A 763 -49.74 23.21 -1.12
N SER A 764 -50.83 23.40 -0.37
CA SER A 764 -52.06 22.63 -0.51
C SER A 764 -53.01 23.14 -1.61
N ASP A 765 -53.07 24.43 -1.86
CA ASP A 765 -53.95 25.03 -2.87
C ASP A 765 -53.23 25.91 -3.89
N LEU A 766 -51.90 26.03 -3.77
CA LEU A 766 -51.01 26.80 -4.64
C LEU A 766 -51.35 28.28 -4.69
N SER A 767 -52.08 28.78 -3.68
CA SER A 767 -52.38 30.21 -3.59
C SER A 767 -51.12 31.01 -3.28
N PHE A 768 -50.89 32.06 -4.06
CA PHE A 768 -49.83 33.03 -3.84
C PHE A 768 -50.06 33.78 -2.52
N ILE A 769 -49.02 33.88 -1.69
CA ILE A 769 -49.05 34.53 -0.38
C ILE A 769 -48.39 35.91 -0.47
N SER A 770 -47.14 35.95 -0.93
CA SER A 770 -46.31 37.15 -1.00
C SER A 770 -45.09 36.89 -1.89
N SER A 771 -44.41 37.97 -2.29
CA SER A 771 -43.09 37.92 -2.91
C SER A 771 -42.24 39.02 -2.29
N VAL A 772 -40.97 38.74 -2.06
CA VAL A 772 -40.00 39.68 -1.48
C VAL A 772 -38.79 39.80 -2.39
N PRO A 773 -38.26 41.03 -2.61
CA PRO A 773 -37.09 41.23 -3.44
C PRO A 773 -35.83 40.69 -2.76
N VAL A 774 -34.93 40.11 -3.55
CA VAL A 774 -33.62 39.58 -3.11
C VAL A 774 -32.51 40.08 -4.08
N GLY A 775 -31.35 39.43 -4.11
CA GLY A 775 -30.24 39.78 -5.00
C GLY A 775 -30.51 39.46 -6.48
N ALA A 776 -29.55 39.74 -7.35
CA ALA A 776 -29.60 39.34 -8.75
C ALA A 776 -29.42 37.82 -8.87
N LEU A 777 -30.11 37.20 -9.84
CA LEU A 777 -30.12 35.76 -10.10
C LEU A 777 -30.19 34.90 -8.82
N PRO A 778 -31.35 34.89 -8.11
CA PRO A 778 -31.53 34.00 -6.97
C PRO A 778 -31.53 32.55 -7.45
N ASP A 779 -30.45 31.84 -7.15
CA ASP A 779 -30.20 30.51 -7.63
C ASP A 779 -30.87 29.47 -6.71
N ALA A 780 -30.28 29.16 -5.54
CA ALA A 780 -30.90 28.28 -4.55
C ALA A 780 -31.77 28.97 -3.49
N VAL A 781 -32.81 28.26 -3.02
CA VAL A 781 -33.58 28.57 -1.80
C VAL A 781 -33.57 27.40 -0.82
N THR A 782 -33.37 27.68 0.46
CA THR A 782 -33.32 26.64 1.51
C THR A 782 -34.00 27.10 2.79
N PHE A 783 -34.95 26.33 3.31
CA PHE A 783 -35.57 26.57 4.62
C PHE A 783 -34.63 26.20 5.76
N SER A 784 -34.66 26.97 6.84
CA SER A 784 -34.08 26.53 8.11
C SER A 784 -34.87 25.30 8.63
N PRO A 785 -34.25 24.39 9.41
CA PRO A 785 -34.95 23.19 9.92
C PRO A 785 -36.20 23.47 10.77
N ASP A 786 -36.31 24.66 11.34
CA ASP A 786 -37.50 25.11 12.09
C ASP A 786 -38.54 25.84 11.23
N GLY A 787 -38.25 26.07 9.95
CA GLY A 787 -39.10 26.75 8.98
C GLY A 787 -39.27 28.25 9.22
N THR A 788 -38.46 28.86 10.08
CA THR A 788 -38.61 30.29 10.41
C THR A 788 -37.80 31.21 9.51
N LYS A 789 -36.84 30.67 8.76
CA LYS A 789 -36.01 31.41 7.80
C LYS A 789 -35.94 30.69 6.45
N VAL A 790 -35.72 31.47 5.40
CA VAL A 790 -35.29 30.98 4.08
C VAL A 790 -33.97 31.66 3.75
N ILE A 791 -32.96 30.86 3.44
CA ILE A 791 -31.65 31.29 2.95
C ILE A 791 -31.73 31.27 1.43
N VAL A 792 -31.24 32.32 0.79
CA VAL A 792 -31.26 32.47 -0.66
C VAL A 792 -29.86 32.82 -1.14
N SER A 793 -29.29 31.95 -1.96
CA SER A 793 -28.07 32.22 -2.71
C SER A 793 -28.43 33.10 -3.90
N ASN A 794 -27.78 34.25 -4.04
CA ASN A 794 -28.01 35.16 -5.15
C ASN A 794 -26.68 35.29 -5.87
N GLU A 795 -26.54 34.54 -6.96
CA GLU A 795 -25.31 34.31 -7.69
C GLU A 795 -24.70 35.65 -8.11
N GLY A 796 -25.50 36.52 -8.73
CA GLY A 796 -25.00 37.81 -9.20
C GLY A 796 -24.16 37.70 -10.48
N GLN A 797 -24.39 36.64 -11.26
CA GLN A 797 -23.73 36.35 -12.54
C GLN A 797 -23.68 37.56 -13.50
N PRO A 798 -22.56 37.77 -14.21
CA PRO A 798 -22.46 38.78 -15.25
C PRO A 798 -23.30 38.42 -16.48
N ASN A 799 -23.60 39.42 -17.32
CA ASN A 799 -24.17 39.13 -18.64
C ASN A 799 -23.12 38.53 -19.60
N ASP A 800 -23.54 37.81 -20.66
CA ASP A 800 -22.64 37.13 -21.63
C ASP A 800 -21.46 37.99 -22.13
N ASP A 801 -21.71 39.28 -22.38
CA ASP A 801 -20.71 40.23 -22.88
C ASP A 801 -19.75 40.76 -21.78
N HIS A 802 -19.93 40.37 -20.51
CA HIS A 802 -19.18 40.84 -19.33
C HIS A 802 -19.16 42.37 -19.17
N THR A 803 -20.27 43.02 -19.51
CA THR A 803 -20.42 44.50 -19.46
C THR A 803 -21.26 44.98 -18.30
N ILE A 804 -22.08 44.12 -17.72
CA ILE A 804 -22.90 44.32 -16.54
C ILE A 804 -22.65 43.12 -15.64
N ASP A 805 -22.13 43.40 -14.46
CA ASP A 805 -21.66 42.42 -13.48
C ASP A 805 -22.20 42.84 -12.11
N PRO A 806 -23.34 42.28 -11.66
CA PRO A 806 -23.93 42.58 -10.36
C PRO A 806 -23.05 42.11 -9.19
N VAL A 807 -23.46 42.42 -7.96
CA VAL A 807 -22.79 41.84 -6.78
C VAL A 807 -23.52 40.58 -6.35
N GLY A 808 -22.78 39.50 -6.14
CA GLY A 808 -23.30 38.32 -5.46
C GLY A 808 -23.67 38.62 -4.01
N SER A 809 -24.66 37.89 -3.48
CA SER A 809 -25.15 38.13 -2.12
C SER A 809 -25.92 36.96 -1.53
N ILE A 810 -26.07 36.93 -0.21
CA ILE A 810 -26.88 35.93 0.51
C ILE A 810 -28.04 36.64 1.19
N SER A 811 -29.27 36.26 0.86
CA SER A 811 -30.49 36.85 1.46
C SER A 811 -31.09 35.91 2.51
N ILE A 812 -31.36 36.45 3.70
CA ILE A 812 -32.02 35.77 4.82
C ILE A 812 -33.43 36.33 4.94
N ILE A 813 -34.42 35.52 4.60
CA ILE A 813 -35.84 35.88 4.69
C ILE A 813 -36.41 35.33 5.99
N ASP A 814 -36.76 36.21 6.91
CA ASP A 814 -37.47 35.83 8.13
C ASP A 814 -38.97 35.68 7.84
N VAL A 815 -39.49 34.47 8.05
CA VAL A 815 -40.90 34.10 7.88
C VAL A 815 -41.56 33.70 9.20
N SER A 816 -40.92 33.96 10.34
CA SER A 816 -41.42 33.60 11.68
C SER A 816 -42.77 34.24 12.03
N SER A 817 -43.07 35.39 11.42
CA SER A 817 -44.36 36.10 11.53
C SER A 817 -45.36 35.71 10.43
N GLY A 818 -45.06 34.66 9.66
CA GLY A 818 -45.77 34.20 8.47
C GLY A 818 -45.26 34.86 7.18
N ALA A 819 -45.25 34.09 6.09
CA ALA A 819 -44.71 34.53 4.78
C ALA A 819 -45.35 35.83 4.24
N ALA A 820 -46.62 36.11 4.56
CA ALA A 820 -47.28 37.37 4.18
C ALA A 820 -46.66 38.62 4.82
N SER A 821 -45.88 38.45 5.88
CA SER A 821 -45.14 39.50 6.60
C SER A 821 -43.63 39.26 6.58
N ALA A 822 -43.14 38.52 5.57
CA ALA A 822 -41.73 38.19 5.42
C ALA A 822 -40.86 39.45 5.37
N THR A 823 -39.67 39.38 5.98
CA THR A 823 -38.67 40.45 5.96
C THR A 823 -37.33 39.93 5.50
N VAL A 824 -36.63 40.68 4.67
CA VAL A 824 -35.34 40.28 4.07
C VAL A 824 -34.19 41.03 4.71
N THR A 825 -33.12 40.29 5.03
CA THR A 825 -31.78 40.83 5.31
C THR A 825 -30.83 40.29 4.26
N THR A 826 -30.20 41.16 3.48
CA THR A 826 -29.22 40.75 2.46
C THR A 826 -27.81 41.04 2.94
N LEU A 827 -26.94 40.03 2.86
CA LEU A 827 -25.53 40.10 3.18
C LEU A 827 -24.74 40.11 1.86
N GLY A 828 -23.87 41.09 1.69
CA GLY A 828 -22.95 41.17 0.56
C GLY A 828 -21.50 40.91 0.96
N PHE A 829 -20.61 40.91 -0.02
CA PHE A 829 -19.20 40.62 0.16
C PHE A 829 -18.30 41.87 0.08
N GLU A 830 -18.86 43.08 0.10
CA GLU A 830 -18.11 44.32 -0.10
C GLU A 830 -17.07 44.58 0.99
N ASP A 831 -17.20 43.97 2.15
CA ASP A 831 -16.19 43.99 3.21
C ASP A 831 -14.86 43.34 2.78
N TYR A 832 -14.87 42.48 1.77
CA TYR A 832 -13.69 41.83 1.18
C TYR A 832 -13.11 42.59 -0.02
N ASN A 833 -13.79 43.61 -0.54
CA ASN A 833 -13.25 44.44 -1.62
C ASN A 833 -11.97 45.16 -1.18
N ALA A 834 -11.17 45.61 -2.15
CA ALA A 834 -9.97 46.38 -1.88
C ALA A 834 -10.27 47.62 -1.01
N GLY A 835 -9.70 47.65 0.21
CA GLY A 835 -9.94 48.70 1.21
C GLY A 835 -11.12 48.46 2.16
N GLY A 836 -11.77 47.29 2.07
CA GLY A 836 -12.82 46.81 2.96
C GLY A 836 -12.31 46.43 4.37
N SER A 837 -13.23 45.95 5.21
CA SER A 837 -12.95 45.65 6.62
C SER A 837 -12.39 44.24 6.87
N LYS A 838 -12.48 43.35 5.88
CA LYS A 838 -12.03 41.95 5.92
C LYS A 838 -10.98 41.69 4.85
N THR A 839 -10.21 40.62 5.05
CA THR A 839 -9.20 40.14 4.09
C THR A 839 -9.69 38.83 3.50
N LEU A 840 -9.69 38.74 2.17
CA LEU A 840 -10.04 37.51 1.46
C LEU A 840 -8.95 36.46 1.71
N PRO A 841 -9.29 35.19 2.01
CA PRO A 841 -8.30 34.12 2.05
C PRO A 841 -7.58 33.99 0.69
N ALA A 842 -6.28 33.67 0.72
CA ALA A 842 -5.43 33.71 -0.46
C ALA A 842 -5.84 32.72 -1.57
N ASP A 843 -6.40 31.57 -1.19
CA ASP A 843 -6.76 30.49 -2.11
C ASP A 843 -8.20 30.62 -2.65
N VAL A 844 -8.92 31.71 -2.32
CA VAL A 844 -10.21 32.01 -2.96
C VAL A 844 -9.96 32.63 -4.33
N ARG A 845 -10.62 32.10 -5.35
CA ARG A 845 -10.43 32.55 -6.74
C ARG A 845 -11.21 33.84 -6.98
N VAL A 846 -10.53 34.84 -7.56
CA VAL A 846 -11.12 36.11 -8.03
C VAL A 846 -10.48 36.45 -9.37
N PHE A 847 -11.23 36.31 -10.46
CA PHE A 847 -10.65 36.25 -11.82
C PHE A 847 -11.49 36.90 -12.92
N GLY A 848 -12.72 37.30 -12.61
CA GLY A 848 -13.63 38.04 -13.46
C GLY A 848 -13.01 39.33 -14.02
N PRO A 849 -13.16 39.62 -15.33
CA PRO A 849 -12.56 40.77 -15.99
C PRO A 849 -12.96 42.13 -15.39
N GLY A 850 -12.09 42.67 -14.53
CA GLY A 850 -12.30 43.98 -13.90
C GLY A 850 -13.37 44.00 -12.80
N ALA A 851 -13.78 42.82 -12.33
CA ALA A 851 -14.68 42.65 -11.21
C ALA A 851 -14.04 43.10 -9.89
N SER A 852 -14.87 43.58 -8.97
CA SER A 852 -14.51 43.62 -7.55
C SER A 852 -14.72 42.25 -6.92
N VAL A 853 -14.09 41.96 -5.78
CA VAL A 853 -14.31 40.68 -5.06
C VAL A 853 -15.80 40.42 -4.83
N ALA A 854 -16.59 41.45 -4.52
CA ALA A 854 -18.02 41.27 -4.29
C ALA A 854 -18.86 41.04 -5.56
N GLN A 855 -18.32 41.32 -6.73
CA GLN A 855 -18.96 41.00 -8.01
C GLN A 855 -18.59 39.58 -8.44
N ASP A 856 -17.32 39.21 -8.26
CA ASP A 856 -16.77 37.90 -8.61
C ASP A 856 -17.27 36.73 -7.76
N LEU A 857 -17.67 37.00 -6.52
CA LEU A 857 -18.15 35.96 -5.61
C LEU A 857 -19.60 35.61 -5.93
N GLU A 858 -19.83 34.38 -6.38
CA GLU A 858 -21.12 33.90 -6.89
C GLU A 858 -21.69 32.79 -5.98
N PRO A 859 -22.65 33.11 -5.09
CA PRO A 859 -23.31 32.11 -4.24
C PRO A 859 -24.31 31.26 -5.01
N GLU A 860 -24.20 29.94 -4.86
CA GLU A 860 -24.97 28.96 -5.65
C GLU A 860 -25.93 28.15 -4.75
N TYR A 861 -25.42 27.24 -3.91
CA TYR A 861 -26.26 26.37 -3.07
C TYR A 861 -26.09 26.61 -1.57
N ALA A 862 -27.09 26.26 -0.76
CA ALA A 862 -27.04 26.48 0.69
C ALA A 862 -27.53 25.29 1.51
N THR A 863 -26.98 25.17 2.72
CA THR A 863 -27.47 24.24 3.76
C THR A 863 -27.41 24.89 5.13
N VAL A 864 -28.23 24.41 6.08
CA VAL A 864 -28.40 25.02 7.40
C VAL A 864 -28.17 23.99 8.50
N SER A 865 -27.47 24.37 9.57
CA SER A 865 -27.24 23.51 10.74
C SER A 865 -28.55 23.04 11.36
N ALA A 866 -28.54 21.86 11.99
CA ALA A 866 -29.72 21.28 12.64
C ALA A 866 -30.37 22.19 13.70
N ASP A 867 -29.58 23.06 14.34
CA ASP A 867 -30.05 24.05 15.32
C ASP A 867 -30.53 25.38 14.71
N GLY A 868 -30.42 25.55 13.38
CA GLY A 868 -30.85 26.73 12.65
C GLY A 868 -29.98 27.98 12.86
N SER A 869 -28.78 27.84 13.45
CA SER A 869 -27.93 28.97 13.83
C SER A 869 -26.87 29.34 12.80
N THR A 870 -26.47 28.41 11.93
CA THR A 870 -25.43 28.61 10.91
C THR A 870 -25.91 28.10 9.56
N ALA A 871 -25.61 28.84 8.50
CA ALA A 871 -25.72 28.35 7.12
C ALA A 871 -24.35 28.27 6.46
N TRP A 872 -24.16 27.29 5.58
CA TRP A 872 -23.02 27.18 4.67
C TRP A 872 -23.56 27.37 3.26
N VAL A 873 -22.90 28.23 2.49
CA VAL A 873 -23.30 28.57 1.12
C VAL A 873 -22.10 28.37 0.20
N THR A 874 -22.25 27.57 -0.86
CA THR A 874 -21.19 27.32 -1.84
C THR A 874 -20.91 28.58 -2.67
N LEU A 875 -19.64 28.73 -3.04
CA LEU A 875 -19.12 29.76 -3.95
C LEU A 875 -18.28 29.00 -4.97
N GLN A 876 -18.94 28.32 -5.90
CA GLN A 876 -18.40 27.19 -6.65
C GLN A 876 -17.22 27.62 -7.52
N GLU A 877 -17.43 28.61 -8.38
CA GLU A 877 -16.43 29.23 -9.26
C GLU A 877 -15.24 29.74 -8.45
N ASN A 878 -15.50 30.26 -7.24
CA ASN A 878 -14.48 30.80 -6.37
C ASN A 878 -13.72 29.74 -5.55
N ASN A 879 -14.11 28.46 -5.67
CA ASN A 879 -13.59 27.31 -4.93
C ASN A 879 -13.62 27.55 -3.40
N ALA A 880 -14.75 28.05 -2.91
CA ALA A 880 -14.92 28.53 -1.56
C ALA A 880 -16.30 28.20 -0.97
N VAL A 881 -16.44 28.44 0.34
CA VAL A 881 -17.73 28.40 1.05
C VAL A 881 -17.88 29.63 1.94
N ALA A 882 -19.07 30.22 1.95
CA ALA A 882 -19.46 31.26 2.90
C ALA A 882 -20.16 30.64 4.11
N ILE A 883 -19.64 30.89 5.30
CA ILE A 883 -20.22 30.48 6.58
C ILE A 883 -20.97 31.67 7.17
N VAL A 884 -22.28 31.53 7.33
CA VAL A 884 -23.20 32.59 7.77
C VAL A 884 -23.74 32.28 9.15
N ASP A 885 -23.48 33.15 10.12
CA ASP A 885 -24.17 33.14 11.42
C ASP A 885 -25.54 33.80 11.27
N LEU A 886 -26.60 32.98 11.35
CA LEU A 886 -28.00 33.38 11.19
C LEU A 886 -28.58 34.10 12.41
N THR A 887 -27.84 34.15 13.52
CA THR A 887 -28.21 34.88 14.74
C THR A 887 -27.68 36.32 14.68
N SER A 888 -26.43 36.50 14.26
CA SER A 888 -25.79 37.81 14.15
C SER A 888 -25.92 38.43 12.75
N ASN A 889 -26.35 37.66 11.75
CA ASN A 889 -26.37 38.03 10.34
C ASN A 889 -25.00 38.50 9.87
N THR A 890 -23.97 37.71 10.15
CA THR A 890 -22.59 37.95 9.71
C THR A 890 -22.07 36.75 8.93
N LEU A 891 -21.16 36.98 7.99
CA LEU A 891 -20.56 35.91 7.18
C LEU A 891 -19.03 35.93 7.22
N GLU A 892 -18.41 34.79 6.97
CA GLU A 892 -16.98 34.59 6.75
C GLU A 892 -16.76 33.65 5.56
N ILE A 893 -15.73 33.89 4.75
CA ILE A 893 -15.37 33.04 3.60
C ILE A 893 -14.23 32.08 4.00
N LYS A 894 -14.35 30.82 3.58
CA LYS A 894 -13.29 29.80 3.64
C LYS A 894 -12.96 29.33 2.23
N ALA A 895 -11.66 29.29 1.91
CA ALA A 895 -11.19 28.60 0.72
C ALA A 895 -11.17 27.09 0.96
N LEU A 896 -11.45 26.30 -0.07
CA LEU A 896 -11.48 24.84 0.01
C LEU A 896 -10.11 24.21 -0.26
N GLY A 897 -9.15 24.98 -0.78
CA GLY A 897 -7.86 24.46 -1.21
C GLY A 897 -7.98 23.64 -2.49
N PHE A 898 -7.00 22.77 -2.75
CA PHE A 898 -6.93 22.00 -3.99
C PHE A 898 -6.58 20.55 -3.72
N LYS A 899 -7.14 19.64 -4.52
CA LYS A 899 -6.81 18.21 -4.51
C LYS A 899 -5.60 17.95 -5.37
N ASP A 900 -4.58 17.29 -4.84
CA ASP A 900 -3.38 16.97 -5.60
C ASP A 900 -3.54 15.60 -6.28
N HIS A 901 -3.71 15.58 -7.61
CA HIS A 901 -3.85 14.33 -8.38
C HIS A 901 -2.51 13.61 -8.62
N SER A 902 -1.39 14.18 -8.15
CA SER A 902 -0.10 13.48 -8.16
C SER A 902 0.04 12.48 -7.01
N LEU A 903 -0.83 12.56 -6.01
CA LEU A 903 -0.82 11.70 -4.82
C LEU A 903 -1.66 10.43 -5.03
N THR A 904 -1.16 9.30 -4.54
CA THR A 904 -1.88 8.03 -4.54
C THR A 904 -3.27 8.15 -3.87
N GLY A 905 -4.28 7.54 -4.49
CA GLY A 905 -5.67 7.65 -4.09
C GLY A 905 -6.42 8.82 -4.73
N ASN A 906 -5.72 9.76 -5.36
CA ASN A 906 -6.29 10.89 -6.11
C ASN A 906 -6.05 10.78 -7.62
N GLU A 907 -5.79 9.58 -8.15
CA GLU A 907 -5.67 9.37 -9.59
C GLU A 907 -6.90 9.87 -10.37
N LEU A 908 -6.72 10.19 -11.65
CA LEU A 908 -7.81 10.42 -12.59
C LEU A 908 -7.49 9.87 -13.98
N ASP A 909 -8.51 9.57 -14.75
CA ASP A 909 -8.39 9.44 -16.20
C ASP A 909 -8.51 10.81 -16.87
N ALA A 910 -7.45 11.23 -17.57
CA ALA A 910 -7.29 12.60 -18.08
C ALA A 910 -7.59 12.74 -19.58
N SER A 911 -7.77 11.63 -20.31
CA SER A 911 -7.75 11.64 -21.77
C SER A 911 -8.86 10.81 -22.37
N ASP A 912 -9.70 11.44 -23.18
CA ASP A 912 -10.69 10.81 -24.07
C ASP A 912 -10.08 10.31 -25.41
N LYS A 913 -8.74 10.17 -25.50
CA LYS A 913 -8.04 9.84 -26.77
C LYS A 913 -7.05 8.70 -26.67
N ASP A 914 -6.92 8.04 -25.53
CA ASP A 914 -6.05 6.89 -25.37
C ASP A 914 -6.77 5.54 -25.64
N ASN A 915 -8.10 5.55 -25.73
CA ASN A 915 -8.99 4.39 -25.97
C ASN A 915 -8.88 3.30 -24.89
N LYS A 916 -8.57 3.67 -23.65
CA LYS A 916 -8.51 2.75 -22.51
C LYS A 916 -8.94 3.48 -21.24
N ILE A 917 -9.16 2.73 -20.16
CA ILE A 917 -9.33 3.34 -18.84
C ILE A 917 -7.91 3.50 -18.27
N SER A 918 -7.48 4.74 -18.07
CA SER A 918 -6.12 5.10 -17.64
C SER A 918 -6.11 6.01 -16.41
N ILE A 919 -6.80 5.56 -15.36
CA ILE A 919 -6.80 6.16 -14.02
C ILE A 919 -5.38 6.08 -13.43
N GLN A 920 -4.66 7.20 -13.42
CA GLN A 920 -3.30 7.29 -12.90
C GLN A 920 -3.03 8.66 -12.26
N ASN A 921 -1.88 8.82 -11.62
CA ASN A 921 -1.48 10.10 -11.06
C ASN A 921 -0.99 11.08 -12.14
N TRP A 922 -1.36 12.35 -11.98
CA TRP A 922 -0.98 13.41 -12.88
C TRP A 922 -0.50 14.65 -12.11
N PRO A 923 0.47 15.42 -12.64
CA PRO A 923 0.92 16.68 -12.03
C PRO A 923 -0.11 17.80 -12.25
N VAL A 924 -1.33 17.59 -11.78
CA VAL A 924 -2.48 18.49 -11.91
C VAL A 924 -3.18 18.57 -10.55
N LYS A 925 -3.69 19.74 -10.21
CA LYS A 925 -4.52 19.96 -9.03
C LYS A 925 -6.00 20.05 -9.44
N GLY A 926 -6.89 19.37 -8.73
CA GLY A 926 -8.33 19.52 -8.88
C GLY A 926 -8.87 20.61 -7.97
N MET A 927 -9.74 21.46 -8.50
CA MET A 927 -10.44 22.47 -7.71
C MET A 927 -11.74 21.85 -7.15
N TYR A 928 -12.01 21.99 -5.85
CA TYR A 928 -13.16 21.33 -5.23
C TYR A 928 -14.49 21.83 -5.77
N MET A 929 -14.64 23.15 -5.97
CA MET A 929 -15.75 23.77 -6.71
C MET A 929 -17.09 23.04 -6.55
N PRO A 930 -17.68 23.11 -5.34
CA PRO A 930 -18.85 22.31 -5.03
C PRO A 930 -20.13 22.99 -5.48
N ASP A 931 -20.96 22.29 -6.25
CA ASP A 931 -22.33 22.70 -6.57
C ASP A 931 -23.19 22.52 -5.31
N THR A 932 -23.70 21.30 -5.08
CA THR A 932 -24.58 21.06 -3.94
C THR A 932 -23.86 20.77 -2.62
N ILE A 933 -24.53 21.10 -1.53
CA ILE A 933 -24.03 20.96 -0.15
C ILE A 933 -25.12 20.45 0.80
N ALA A 934 -24.76 19.57 1.74
CA ALA A 934 -25.66 19.10 2.80
C ALA A 934 -24.98 19.09 4.18
N THR A 935 -25.73 19.34 5.26
CA THR A 935 -25.22 19.17 6.63
C THR A 935 -25.66 17.86 7.27
N PHE A 936 -24.87 17.39 8.24
CA PHE A 936 -25.23 16.27 9.10
C PHE A 936 -24.52 16.32 10.46
N GLU A 937 -24.96 15.49 11.41
CA GLU A 937 -24.36 15.43 12.74
C GLU A 937 -23.88 14.03 13.10
N VAL A 938 -22.66 13.94 13.63
CA VAL A 938 -22.11 12.71 14.23
C VAL A 938 -21.52 13.05 15.59
N GLY A 939 -21.95 12.31 16.63
CA GLY A 939 -21.45 12.50 17.99
C GLY A 939 -21.71 13.88 18.59
N GLY A 940 -22.70 14.62 18.07
CA GLY A 940 -23.01 15.99 18.48
C GLY A 940 -22.13 17.07 17.84
N ASN A 941 -21.31 16.71 16.86
CA ASN A 941 -20.57 17.66 16.03
C ASN A 941 -21.26 17.79 14.67
N THR A 942 -21.35 19.02 14.15
CA THR A 942 -21.86 19.32 12.82
C THR A 942 -20.74 19.19 11.77
N TYR A 943 -21.07 18.53 10.68
CA TYR A 943 -20.27 18.41 9.47
C TYR A 943 -21.09 18.86 8.27
N TYR A 944 -20.42 19.19 7.17
CA TYR A 944 -21.07 19.35 5.88
C TYR A 944 -20.34 18.54 4.81
N ILE A 945 -21.09 18.09 3.82
CA ILE A 945 -20.62 17.32 2.67
C ILE A 945 -20.89 18.10 1.40
N THR A 946 -19.95 18.07 0.46
CA THR A 946 -20.03 18.75 -0.83
C THR A 946 -19.88 17.77 -1.99
N ALA A 947 -20.61 18.01 -3.07
CA ALA A 947 -20.45 17.33 -4.35
C ALA A 947 -19.57 18.22 -5.26
N ASN A 948 -18.39 17.72 -5.65
CA ASN A 948 -17.33 18.54 -6.24
C ASN A 948 -17.35 18.49 -7.77
N GLU A 949 -18.35 19.12 -8.37
CA GLU A 949 -18.63 19.09 -9.80
C GLU A 949 -17.61 19.92 -10.61
N GLY A 950 -17.59 21.23 -10.42
CA GLY A 950 -16.61 22.15 -11.01
C GLY A 950 -17.08 22.92 -12.22
N ASP A 951 -18.15 23.71 -12.13
CA ASP A 951 -18.55 24.57 -13.24
C ASP A 951 -17.56 25.69 -13.56
N ALA A 952 -17.45 26.06 -14.84
CA ALA A 952 -16.46 27.00 -15.32
C ALA A 952 -17.13 28.25 -15.91
N LEU A 953 -16.52 29.43 -15.71
CA LEU A 953 -16.99 30.66 -16.38
C LEU A 953 -16.58 30.67 -17.87
N ASP A 954 -17.46 30.18 -18.75
CA ASP A 954 -17.29 30.18 -20.23
C ASP A 954 -18.38 30.99 -20.96
N TYR A 955 -18.10 32.25 -21.23
CA TYR A 955 -19.00 33.19 -21.91
C TYR A 955 -18.38 33.77 -23.19
N ALA A 956 -19.23 34.34 -24.05
CA ALA A 956 -18.77 34.99 -25.28
C ALA A 956 -17.77 36.14 -25.05
N GLY A 957 -17.88 36.85 -23.92
CA GLY A 957 -16.99 37.94 -23.52
C GLY A 957 -15.73 37.52 -22.76
N PHE A 958 -15.74 36.34 -22.14
CA PHE A 958 -14.68 35.84 -21.26
C PHE A 958 -14.80 34.32 -21.09
N SER A 959 -13.69 33.60 -21.24
CA SER A 959 -13.61 32.16 -21.02
C SER A 959 -12.37 31.86 -20.22
N GLU A 960 -12.55 31.16 -19.10
CA GLU A 960 -11.43 30.72 -18.27
C GLU A 960 -10.90 29.34 -18.65
N GLU A 961 -11.55 28.62 -19.56
CA GLU A 961 -11.12 27.29 -19.96
C GLU A 961 -10.01 27.33 -21.01
N ASP A 962 -8.99 26.50 -20.83
CA ASP A 962 -8.04 26.14 -21.86
C ASP A 962 -7.69 24.65 -21.82
N ARG A 963 -7.15 24.14 -22.92
CA ARG A 963 -6.61 22.77 -22.99
C ARG A 963 -5.13 22.82 -22.66
N ILE A 964 -4.64 21.85 -21.87
CA ILE A 964 -3.22 21.82 -21.47
C ILE A 964 -2.26 21.86 -22.67
N LYS A 965 -2.62 21.28 -23.82
CA LYS A 965 -1.77 21.33 -25.04
C LYS A 965 -1.60 22.72 -25.65
N ASP A 966 -2.51 23.65 -25.34
CA ASP A 966 -2.51 25.01 -25.87
C ASP A 966 -1.80 25.98 -24.91
N LEU A 967 -1.50 25.54 -23.68
CA LEU A 967 -0.73 26.29 -22.68
C LEU A 967 0.78 26.28 -22.97
N THR A 968 1.47 27.31 -22.49
CA THR A 968 2.94 27.29 -22.37
C THR A 968 3.28 26.81 -20.96
N LEU A 969 3.91 25.64 -20.84
CA LEU A 969 4.29 25.07 -19.54
C LEU A 969 5.73 25.45 -19.19
N ASP A 970 5.97 25.81 -17.93
CA ASP A 970 7.31 26.08 -17.41
C ASP A 970 8.18 24.82 -17.53
N PRO A 971 9.39 24.91 -18.11
CA PRO A 971 10.26 23.76 -18.34
C PRO A 971 10.94 23.20 -17.08
N ASP A 972 11.07 23.98 -16.01
CA ASP A 972 11.60 23.58 -14.72
C ASP A 972 10.52 22.85 -13.89
N ALA A 973 9.26 23.29 -13.94
CA ALA A 973 8.11 22.62 -13.31
C ALA A 973 7.67 21.36 -14.08
N PHE A 974 7.63 21.44 -15.43
CA PHE A 974 7.20 20.35 -16.31
C PHE A 974 8.32 19.90 -17.25
N THR A 975 9.33 19.22 -16.70
CA THR A 975 10.53 18.75 -17.44
C THR A 975 10.24 17.87 -18.66
N ASN A 976 9.03 17.31 -18.77
CA ASN A 976 8.55 16.48 -19.87
C ASN A 976 7.29 17.06 -20.57
N SER A 977 7.13 18.39 -20.60
CA SER A 977 5.94 19.08 -21.14
C SER A 977 5.47 18.57 -22.51
N SER A 978 6.37 18.29 -23.45
CA SER A 978 6.00 17.77 -24.78
C SER A 978 5.32 16.39 -24.76
N GLU A 979 5.60 15.57 -23.75
CA GLU A 979 4.94 14.28 -23.55
C GLU A 979 3.61 14.45 -22.80
N LEU A 980 3.57 15.31 -21.78
CA LEU A 980 2.35 15.62 -21.04
C LEU A 980 1.28 16.23 -21.96
N GLN A 981 1.67 17.14 -22.85
CA GLN A 981 0.77 17.87 -23.75
C GLN A 981 0.23 17.05 -24.94
N LYS A 982 0.46 15.73 -24.99
CA LYS A 982 -0.14 14.88 -26.03
C LYS A 982 -1.63 14.67 -25.78
N ASP A 983 -2.39 14.52 -26.87
CA ASP A 983 -3.84 14.32 -26.79
C ASP A 983 -4.21 13.05 -26.01
N ASP A 984 -3.42 11.98 -26.10
CA ASP A 984 -3.57 10.70 -25.38
C ASP A 984 -2.97 10.70 -23.95
N LYS A 985 -2.67 11.91 -23.44
CA LYS A 985 -2.13 12.20 -22.10
C LYS A 985 -2.92 13.38 -21.51
N LEU A 986 -2.26 14.36 -20.90
CA LEU A 986 -2.91 15.55 -20.34
C LEU A 986 -3.35 16.56 -21.38
N GLY A 987 -2.86 16.50 -22.62
CA GLY A 987 -3.02 17.58 -23.60
C GLY A 987 -4.46 18.00 -23.85
N ARG A 988 -5.43 17.09 -23.67
CA ARG A 988 -6.84 17.40 -23.79
C ARG A 988 -7.52 17.73 -22.47
N LEU A 989 -6.97 17.43 -21.31
CA LEU A 989 -7.61 17.82 -20.05
C LEU A 989 -7.85 19.34 -20.03
N THR A 990 -9.10 19.74 -19.78
CA THR A 990 -9.49 21.14 -19.61
C THR A 990 -9.06 21.65 -18.23
N VAL A 991 -8.43 22.82 -18.21
CA VAL A 991 -7.93 23.49 -17.01
C VAL A 991 -8.27 24.98 -17.04
N THR A 992 -8.22 25.65 -15.89
CA THR A 992 -8.36 27.11 -15.87
C THR A 992 -7.10 27.81 -16.36
N ASN A 993 -7.25 28.88 -17.15
CA ASN A 993 -6.17 29.76 -17.59
C ASN A 993 -5.95 30.97 -16.65
N THR A 994 -6.71 31.03 -15.56
CA THR A 994 -6.69 32.16 -14.60
C THR A 994 -5.79 31.89 -13.39
N LEU A 995 -5.30 30.66 -13.24
CA LEU A 995 -4.38 30.19 -12.20
C LEU A 995 -3.24 29.39 -12.85
N GLY A 996 -2.11 29.27 -12.15
CA GLY A 996 -1.00 28.39 -12.58
C GLY A 996 0.30 29.10 -12.94
N ASP A 997 0.26 30.38 -13.31
CA ASP A 997 1.44 31.25 -13.47
C ASP A 997 1.78 31.87 -12.11
N THR A 998 2.64 31.21 -11.33
CA THR A 998 2.92 31.58 -9.94
C THR A 998 3.99 32.66 -9.80
N ASP A 999 4.84 32.85 -10.81
CA ASP A 999 5.91 33.83 -10.81
C ASP A 999 5.67 35.06 -11.72
N GLY A 1000 4.63 34.99 -12.56
CA GLY A 1000 4.11 36.06 -13.40
C GLY A 1000 4.87 36.28 -14.70
N ASP A 1001 5.58 35.27 -15.21
CA ASP A 1001 6.37 35.37 -16.43
C ASP A 1001 5.60 34.96 -17.72
N GLY A 1002 4.42 34.36 -17.55
CA GLY A 1002 3.48 34.01 -18.61
C GLY A 1002 3.53 32.56 -19.09
N ASP A 1003 4.35 31.70 -18.47
CA ASP A 1003 4.17 30.24 -18.53
C ASP A 1003 3.51 29.69 -17.24
N PHE A 1004 3.08 28.44 -17.30
CA PHE A 1004 2.34 27.79 -16.21
C PHE A 1004 3.27 26.88 -15.42
N ASP A 1005 3.44 27.16 -14.12
CA ASP A 1005 4.14 26.34 -13.13
C ASP A 1005 3.27 25.22 -12.57
N GLU A 1006 1.96 25.44 -12.54
CA GLU A 1006 0.96 24.53 -11.97
C GLU A 1006 -0.28 24.45 -12.87
N LEU A 1007 -0.97 23.31 -12.83
CA LEU A 1007 -2.15 23.04 -13.65
C LEU A 1007 -3.35 22.77 -12.74
N TYR A 1008 -4.50 23.39 -13.06
CA TYR A 1008 -5.71 23.36 -12.23
C TYR A 1008 -6.91 22.88 -13.05
N ALA A 1009 -7.32 21.63 -12.84
CA ALA A 1009 -8.51 21.05 -13.45
C ALA A 1009 -9.78 21.47 -12.70
N PHE A 1010 -10.88 21.58 -13.45
CA PHE A 1010 -12.20 21.83 -12.92
C PHE A 1010 -12.76 20.57 -12.24
N GLY A 1011 -13.32 20.77 -11.04
CA GLY A 1011 -13.84 19.69 -10.21
C GLY A 1011 -12.74 18.84 -9.56
N ALA A 1012 -13.06 18.29 -8.39
CA ALA A 1012 -12.17 17.33 -7.70
C ALA A 1012 -12.52 15.86 -8.02
N ARG A 1013 -13.59 15.65 -8.81
CA ARG A 1013 -14.13 14.33 -9.20
C ARG A 1013 -14.47 13.44 -7.99
N SER A 1014 -14.84 14.06 -6.87
CA SER A 1014 -15.05 13.42 -5.57
C SER A 1014 -16.21 14.04 -4.81
N PHE A 1015 -16.57 13.46 -3.67
CA PHE A 1015 -17.26 14.21 -2.62
C PHE A 1015 -16.29 14.50 -1.48
N THR A 1016 -16.55 15.56 -0.73
CA THR A 1016 -15.72 15.93 0.41
C THR A 1016 -16.56 16.18 1.66
N ILE A 1017 -16.08 15.69 2.80
CA ILE A 1017 -16.63 16.00 4.12
C ILE A 1017 -15.73 17.02 4.80
N TRP A 1018 -16.37 18.03 5.37
CA TRP A 1018 -15.76 19.13 6.08
C TRP A 1018 -16.33 19.21 7.49
N ASP A 1019 -15.53 19.72 8.44
CA ASP A 1019 -16.06 20.10 9.75
C ASP A 1019 -16.80 21.44 9.70
N SER A 1020 -17.55 21.77 10.75
CA SER A 1020 -18.30 23.04 10.85
C SER A 1020 -17.47 24.32 10.63
N THR A 1021 -16.14 24.27 10.73
CA THR A 1021 -15.25 25.43 10.54
C THR A 1021 -14.69 25.54 9.12
N GLY A 1022 -14.93 24.53 8.30
CA GLY A 1022 -14.43 24.38 6.94
C GLY A 1022 -13.07 23.69 6.83
N ALA A 1023 -12.68 22.90 7.83
CA ALA A 1023 -11.50 22.03 7.72
C ALA A 1023 -11.86 20.72 7.02
N LEU A 1024 -10.98 20.28 6.10
CA LEU A 1024 -11.10 19.01 5.40
C LEU A 1024 -11.07 17.84 6.40
N VAL A 1025 -12.08 16.96 6.33
CA VAL A 1025 -12.20 15.76 7.16
C VAL A 1025 -11.96 14.50 6.34
N PHE A 1026 -12.51 14.42 5.13
CA PHE A 1026 -12.36 13.29 4.23
C PHE A 1026 -12.63 13.72 2.79
N ASP A 1027 -11.86 13.20 1.82
CA ASP A 1027 -12.19 13.27 0.39
C ASP A 1027 -12.23 11.85 -0.19
N SER A 1028 -13.16 11.59 -1.11
CA SER A 1028 -13.34 10.27 -1.69
C SER A 1028 -12.28 9.88 -2.74
N GLY A 1029 -11.29 10.71 -3.01
CA GLY A 1029 -10.20 10.36 -3.91
C GLY A 1029 -10.71 10.03 -5.32
N SER A 1030 -10.21 8.95 -5.89
CA SER A 1030 -10.61 8.43 -7.21
C SER A 1030 -11.78 7.46 -7.18
N ASP A 1031 -12.50 7.36 -6.05
CA ASP A 1031 -13.51 6.34 -5.83
C ASP A 1031 -14.50 6.25 -6.99
N PHE A 1032 -15.08 7.38 -7.43
CA PHE A 1032 -16.11 7.37 -8.46
C PHE A 1032 -15.62 6.79 -9.78
N GLU A 1033 -14.43 7.17 -10.24
CA GLU A 1033 -13.86 6.60 -11.46
C GLU A 1033 -13.51 5.13 -11.30
N ARG A 1034 -12.95 4.71 -10.15
CA ARG A 1034 -12.66 3.30 -9.91
C ARG A 1034 -13.94 2.46 -9.85
N ILE A 1035 -15.00 3.00 -9.23
CA ILE A 1035 -16.31 2.38 -9.14
C ILE A 1035 -16.95 2.27 -10.52
N THR A 1036 -16.98 3.35 -11.31
CA THR A 1036 -17.60 3.34 -12.64
C THR A 1036 -16.78 2.52 -13.63
N ALA A 1037 -15.44 2.55 -13.58
CA ALA A 1037 -14.57 1.68 -14.35
C ALA A 1037 -14.81 0.20 -14.06
N SER A 1038 -14.98 -0.16 -12.79
CA SER A 1038 -15.23 -1.56 -12.42
C SER A 1038 -16.63 -2.02 -12.78
N ARG A 1039 -17.65 -1.15 -12.71
CA ARG A 1039 -19.06 -1.51 -12.91
C ARG A 1039 -19.54 -1.36 -14.35
N PHE A 1040 -19.04 -0.33 -15.04
CA PHE A 1040 -19.46 0.06 -16.39
C PHE A 1040 -18.23 0.33 -17.28
N PRO A 1041 -17.26 -0.60 -17.39
CA PRO A 1041 -16.00 -0.36 -18.11
C PRO A 1041 -16.21 0.00 -19.58
N SER A 1042 -17.25 -0.53 -20.22
CA SER A 1042 -17.57 -0.22 -21.63
C SER A 1042 -18.23 1.15 -21.84
N TYR A 1043 -18.59 1.83 -20.75
CA TYR A 1043 -19.27 3.12 -20.72
C TYR A 1043 -18.57 4.06 -19.73
N PHE A 1044 -17.27 3.84 -19.47
CA PHE A 1044 -16.51 4.62 -18.50
C PHE A 1044 -16.51 6.11 -18.88
N ASN A 1045 -16.61 7.01 -17.89
CA ASN A 1045 -16.62 8.48 -18.05
C ASN A 1045 -17.43 8.95 -19.29
N LEU A 1046 -18.64 8.44 -19.44
CA LEU A 1046 -19.53 8.77 -20.55
C LEU A 1046 -20.32 10.05 -20.27
N SER A 1047 -20.58 10.84 -21.30
CA SER A 1047 -21.46 12.01 -21.25
C SER A 1047 -22.91 11.63 -20.87
N ASN A 1048 -23.63 12.60 -20.31
CA ASN A 1048 -25.01 12.45 -19.85
C ASN A 1048 -26.03 12.34 -21.02
N ASP A 1049 -25.68 12.76 -22.22
CA ASP A 1049 -26.50 12.72 -23.44
C ASP A 1049 -26.23 11.49 -24.35
N GLU A 1050 -25.23 10.68 -24.00
CA GLU A 1050 -24.77 9.54 -24.80
C GLU A 1050 -25.28 8.19 -24.24
N ASN A 1051 -26.01 7.39 -25.03
CA ASN A 1051 -26.24 5.98 -24.70
C ASN A 1051 -26.05 5.13 -25.95
N GLY A 1052 -24.96 4.38 -26.03
CA GLY A 1052 -24.71 3.56 -27.20
C GLY A 1052 -23.53 2.60 -27.07
N THR A 1053 -23.61 1.51 -27.83
CA THR A 1053 -22.49 0.58 -27.99
C THR A 1053 -21.37 1.25 -28.77
N GLY A 1054 -20.25 1.54 -28.11
CA GLY A 1054 -19.08 2.18 -28.70
C GLY A 1054 -18.85 3.61 -28.23
N ASP A 1055 -19.76 4.16 -27.43
CA ASP A 1055 -19.54 5.41 -26.71
C ASP A 1055 -18.80 5.04 -25.42
N PHE A 1056 -17.60 5.61 -25.25
CA PHE A 1056 -16.65 5.28 -24.20
C PHE A 1056 -15.80 6.52 -23.98
N ASP A 1057 -15.61 6.88 -22.70
CA ASP A 1057 -14.55 7.78 -22.27
C ASP A 1057 -14.63 9.20 -22.87
N SER A 1058 -15.85 9.74 -22.98
CA SER A 1058 -16.10 11.04 -23.60
C SER A 1058 -15.97 12.23 -22.64
N ARG A 1059 -15.73 11.99 -21.34
CA ARG A 1059 -15.62 13.02 -20.29
C ARG A 1059 -14.30 13.00 -19.51
N SER A 1060 -13.39 12.08 -19.78
CA SER A 1060 -12.09 12.02 -19.08
C SER A 1060 -11.21 13.25 -19.33
N ASP A 1061 -11.36 13.90 -20.49
CA ASP A 1061 -10.68 15.15 -20.82
C ASP A 1061 -11.28 16.39 -20.13
N ALA A 1062 -12.27 16.23 -19.26
CA ALA A 1062 -12.96 17.33 -18.59
C ALA A 1062 -13.08 17.08 -17.07
N LYS A 1063 -14.29 16.91 -16.53
CA LYS A 1063 -14.56 16.74 -15.10
C LYS A 1063 -14.91 15.27 -14.74
N GLY A 1064 -14.78 14.33 -15.68
CA GLY A 1064 -14.94 12.89 -15.42
C GLY A 1064 -16.38 12.49 -15.05
N PRO A 1065 -16.61 11.85 -13.88
CA PRO A 1065 -17.95 11.43 -13.45
C PRO A 1065 -18.91 12.56 -13.07
N GLU A 1066 -18.40 13.73 -12.66
CA GLU A 1066 -19.15 14.94 -12.25
C GLU A 1066 -20.15 14.71 -11.13
N PRO A 1067 -19.71 14.80 -9.86
CA PRO A 1067 -20.58 14.73 -8.71
C PRO A 1067 -21.34 16.05 -8.55
N GLU A 1068 -22.60 16.06 -8.94
CA GLU A 1068 -23.50 17.23 -8.95
C GLU A 1068 -24.20 17.41 -7.61
N ALA A 1069 -24.88 16.35 -7.20
CA ALA A 1069 -25.95 16.44 -6.24
C ALA A 1069 -25.64 15.66 -4.97
N VAL A 1070 -25.92 16.20 -3.78
CA VAL A 1070 -25.78 15.49 -2.51
C VAL A 1070 -27.02 15.61 -1.62
N ALA A 1071 -27.50 14.47 -1.12
CA ALA A 1071 -28.48 14.40 -0.05
C ALA A 1071 -28.00 13.48 1.08
N VAL A 1072 -28.40 13.78 2.31
CA VAL A 1072 -28.05 12.99 3.50
C VAL A 1072 -29.30 12.57 4.26
N GLY A 1073 -29.32 11.33 4.73
CA GLY A 1073 -30.45 10.78 5.46
C GLY A 1073 -30.11 9.60 6.35
N THR A 1074 -30.89 9.40 7.41
CA THR A 1074 -30.77 8.20 8.26
C THR A 1074 -31.75 7.13 7.83
N VAL A 1075 -31.23 5.95 7.49
CA VAL A 1075 -32.02 4.77 7.09
C VAL A 1075 -31.65 3.59 7.98
N ASN A 1076 -32.65 3.00 8.65
CA ASN A 1076 -32.47 1.85 9.55
C ASN A 1076 -31.35 2.04 10.61
N GLY A 1077 -31.07 3.29 11.01
CA GLY A 1077 -30.03 3.63 11.97
C GLY A 1077 -28.64 3.92 11.37
N ASN A 1078 -28.47 3.76 10.06
CA ASN A 1078 -27.26 4.16 9.34
C ASN A 1078 -27.43 5.57 8.77
N LEU A 1079 -26.42 6.42 8.95
CA LEU A 1079 -26.38 7.73 8.31
C LEU A 1079 -25.74 7.59 6.93
N LEU A 1080 -26.51 7.90 5.88
CA LEU A 1080 -26.11 7.70 4.50
C LEU A 1080 -26.01 9.03 3.76
N ALA A 1081 -24.98 9.16 2.93
CA ALA A 1081 -24.88 10.16 1.88
C ALA A 1081 -25.22 9.52 0.53
N PHE A 1082 -25.97 10.25 -0.28
CA PHE A 1082 -26.34 9.93 -1.66
C PHE A 1082 -25.75 11.00 -2.56
N ILE A 1083 -24.88 10.61 -3.50
CA ILE A 1083 -24.19 11.51 -4.41
C ILE A 1083 -24.63 11.19 -5.84
N GLY A 1084 -25.28 12.13 -6.51
CA GLY A 1084 -25.64 12.04 -7.93
C GLY A 1084 -24.43 12.31 -8.80
N LEU A 1085 -24.19 11.45 -9.79
CA LEU A 1085 -23.16 11.67 -10.81
C LEU A 1085 -23.86 12.09 -12.11
N GLU A 1086 -23.62 13.32 -12.54
CA GLU A 1086 -24.34 13.98 -13.64
C GLU A 1086 -24.06 13.27 -14.97
N ARG A 1087 -22.77 13.03 -15.28
CA ARG A 1087 -22.31 12.51 -16.58
C ARG A 1087 -22.65 11.05 -16.79
N ILE A 1088 -21.87 10.15 -16.19
CA ILE A 1088 -22.12 8.71 -16.33
C ILE A 1088 -23.50 8.32 -15.76
N GLY A 1089 -24.11 9.18 -14.95
CA GLY A 1089 -25.40 8.97 -14.32
C GLY A 1089 -25.27 8.20 -13.02
N GLY A 1090 -26.39 8.01 -12.34
CA GLY A 1090 -26.48 7.16 -11.15
C GLY A 1090 -26.10 7.85 -9.85
N ILE A 1091 -26.19 7.08 -8.77
CA ILE A 1091 -26.15 7.55 -7.39
C ILE A 1091 -25.16 6.69 -6.62
N ALA A 1092 -24.07 7.28 -6.16
CA ALA A 1092 -23.12 6.67 -5.25
C ALA A 1092 -23.62 6.85 -3.81
N ILE A 1093 -23.49 5.82 -2.99
CA ILE A 1093 -24.06 5.76 -1.63
C ILE A 1093 -22.94 5.42 -0.67
N TYR A 1094 -22.80 6.22 0.38
CA TYR A 1094 -21.79 6.04 1.43
C TYR A 1094 -22.46 6.05 2.80
N ASN A 1095 -22.04 5.16 3.69
CA ASN A 1095 -22.32 5.30 5.11
C ASN A 1095 -21.30 6.24 5.73
N ILE A 1096 -21.79 7.40 6.18
CA ILE A 1096 -21.00 8.51 6.74
C ILE A 1096 -21.14 8.59 8.26
N GLY A 1097 -21.60 7.50 8.92
CA GLY A 1097 -21.66 7.40 10.37
C GLY A 1097 -20.29 7.56 11.05
N ASN A 1098 -19.21 7.35 10.31
CA ASN A 1098 -17.85 7.78 10.65
C ASN A 1098 -17.35 8.79 9.60
N PRO A 1099 -17.39 10.11 9.86
CA PRO A 1099 -17.01 11.13 8.88
C PRO A 1099 -15.56 11.05 8.41
N GLN A 1100 -14.67 10.51 9.25
CA GLN A 1100 -13.23 10.37 8.96
C GLN A 1100 -12.92 9.16 8.07
N SER A 1101 -13.86 8.22 7.96
CA SER A 1101 -13.72 7.02 7.15
C SER A 1101 -15.11 6.56 6.69
N PRO A 1102 -15.74 7.29 5.75
CA PRO A 1102 -16.96 6.84 5.11
C PRO A 1102 -16.76 5.49 4.44
N THR A 1103 -17.79 4.65 4.46
CA THR A 1103 -17.74 3.32 3.83
C THR A 1103 -18.69 3.27 2.64
N PHE A 1104 -18.19 2.81 1.50
CA PHE A 1104 -19.00 2.68 0.30
C PHE A 1104 -20.11 1.65 0.51
N ALA A 1105 -21.36 2.10 0.38
CA ALA A 1105 -22.56 1.28 0.59
C ALA A 1105 -23.17 0.78 -0.73
N GLY A 1106 -22.85 1.41 -1.87
CA GLY A 1106 -23.26 0.96 -3.19
C GLY A 1106 -23.31 2.06 -4.23
N TYR A 1107 -23.48 1.67 -5.49
CA TYR A 1107 -23.73 2.59 -6.61
C TYR A 1107 -24.87 2.04 -7.44
N PHE A 1108 -25.85 2.88 -7.73
CA PHE A 1108 -27.04 2.55 -8.50
C PHE A 1108 -27.12 3.43 -9.74
N ASN A 1109 -27.30 2.84 -10.92
CA ASN A 1109 -27.50 3.59 -12.16
C ASN A 1109 -28.71 2.98 -12.90
N SER A 1110 -29.68 3.83 -13.21
CA SER A 1110 -30.92 3.48 -13.89
C SER A 1110 -30.82 3.54 -15.42
N ARG A 1111 -29.69 3.99 -15.98
CA ARG A 1111 -29.47 4.05 -17.42
C ARG A 1111 -29.43 2.66 -18.04
N ASP A 1112 -30.08 2.52 -19.17
CA ASP A 1112 -29.97 1.35 -20.05
C ASP A 1112 -29.11 1.72 -21.26
N PHE A 1113 -27.80 1.59 -21.09
CA PHE A 1113 -26.79 1.91 -22.10
C PHE A 1113 -26.90 1.05 -23.38
N ALA A 1114 -27.71 -0.01 -23.40
CA ALA A 1114 -27.96 -0.79 -24.61
C ALA A 1114 -29.01 -0.13 -25.53
N THR A 1115 -29.65 0.96 -25.08
CA THR A 1115 -30.71 1.64 -25.83
C THR A 1115 -30.42 3.13 -25.95
N THR A 1116 -30.77 3.72 -27.10
CA THR A 1116 -30.62 5.17 -27.31
C THR A 1116 -31.41 5.95 -26.26
N LEU A 1117 -30.76 6.95 -25.69
CA LEU A 1117 -31.37 7.86 -24.73
C LEU A 1117 -32.47 8.66 -25.42
N THR A 1118 -33.66 8.59 -24.85
CA THR A 1118 -34.82 9.45 -25.16
C THR A 1118 -35.50 9.79 -23.84
N THR A 1119 -36.47 10.69 -23.87
CA THR A 1119 -37.26 11.04 -22.67
C THR A 1119 -38.05 9.85 -22.09
N THR A 1120 -38.19 8.75 -22.85
CA THR A 1120 -38.99 7.56 -22.48
C THR A 1120 -38.20 6.25 -22.51
N THR A 1121 -36.96 6.24 -23.02
CA THR A 1121 -36.12 5.04 -23.20
C THR A 1121 -34.67 5.36 -22.87
N GLY A 1122 -33.88 4.39 -22.43
CA GLY A 1122 -32.47 4.63 -22.04
C GLY A 1122 -32.26 4.97 -20.57
N GLY A 1123 -33.35 5.11 -19.79
CA GLY A 1123 -33.30 5.34 -18.34
C GLY A 1123 -33.24 6.81 -17.96
N ASP A 1124 -32.91 7.06 -16.68
CA ASP A 1124 -32.77 8.42 -16.13
C ASP A 1124 -31.33 8.91 -16.26
N SER A 1125 -31.14 10.15 -16.73
CA SER A 1125 -29.83 10.76 -17.00
C SER A 1125 -29.78 12.22 -16.57
N GLY A 1126 -28.60 12.66 -16.12
CA GLY A 1126 -28.33 13.97 -15.51
C GLY A 1126 -29.00 14.14 -14.14
N PRO A 1127 -28.69 13.34 -13.09
CA PRO A 1127 -29.18 13.61 -11.74
C PRO A 1127 -28.71 14.98 -11.23
N GLU A 1128 -29.66 15.88 -10.98
CA GLU A 1128 -29.42 17.29 -10.65
C GLU A 1128 -29.85 17.61 -9.21
N GLY A 1129 -31.15 17.52 -8.93
CA GLY A 1129 -31.69 17.70 -7.58
C GLY A 1129 -31.92 16.37 -6.87
N LEU A 1130 -31.38 16.23 -5.66
CA LEU A 1130 -31.61 15.09 -4.77
C LEU A 1130 -32.36 15.53 -3.50
N GLU A 1131 -33.45 14.84 -3.18
CA GLU A 1131 -34.24 15.08 -1.96
C GLU A 1131 -34.43 13.78 -1.17
N PHE A 1132 -33.96 13.77 0.09
CA PHE A 1132 -34.16 12.64 1.00
C PHE A 1132 -35.42 12.84 1.84
N VAL A 1133 -36.34 11.88 1.79
CA VAL A 1133 -37.56 11.88 2.61
C VAL A 1133 -37.47 10.76 3.66
N SER A 1134 -37.55 11.14 4.93
CA SER A 1134 -37.51 10.16 6.03
C SER A 1134 -38.68 9.18 5.98
N ALA A 1135 -38.53 8.00 6.57
CA ALA A 1135 -39.62 7.01 6.65
C ALA A 1135 -40.85 7.53 7.41
N THR A 1136 -40.67 8.50 8.32
CA THR A 1136 -41.78 9.11 9.09
C THR A 1136 -42.53 10.17 8.30
N ASP A 1137 -41.86 10.83 7.38
CA ASP A 1137 -42.43 11.90 6.54
C ASP A 1137 -42.93 11.38 5.19
N SER A 1138 -42.54 10.17 4.82
CA SER A 1138 -42.88 9.55 3.55
C SER A 1138 -44.30 8.96 3.53
N PRO A 1139 -45.07 9.17 2.45
CA PRO A 1139 -46.40 8.57 2.28
C PRO A 1139 -46.37 7.04 2.13
N THR A 1140 -45.21 6.44 1.84
CA THR A 1140 -45.04 4.97 1.76
C THR A 1140 -44.75 4.33 3.12
N GLY A 1141 -44.38 5.15 4.13
CA GLY A 1141 -43.88 4.68 5.42
C GLY A 1141 -42.46 4.09 5.35
N LYS A 1142 -41.73 4.34 4.26
CA LYS A 1142 -40.34 3.94 4.01
C LYS A 1142 -39.53 5.17 3.60
N ALA A 1143 -38.24 5.16 3.90
CA ALA A 1143 -37.36 6.26 3.48
C ALA A 1143 -37.30 6.30 1.96
N LEU A 1144 -37.34 7.50 1.38
CA LEU A 1144 -37.30 7.72 -0.06
C LEU A 1144 -36.11 8.59 -0.42
N LEU A 1145 -35.57 8.36 -1.62
CA LEU A 1145 -34.73 9.32 -2.32
C LEU A 1145 -35.47 9.74 -3.59
N ILE A 1146 -35.67 11.03 -3.77
CA ILE A 1146 -36.30 11.63 -4.94
C ILE A 1146 -35.22 12.31 -5.76
N VAL A 1147 -35.23 12.10 -7.07
CA VAL A 1147 -34.18 12.56 -7.97
C VAL A 1147 -34.80 13.28 -9.16
N GLY A 1148 -34.43 14.54 -9.36
CA GLY A 1148 -34.60 15.28 -10.62
C GLY A 1148 -33.51 14.86 -11.60
N ASN A 1149 -33.89 14.52 -12.83
CA ASN A 1149 -32.96 14.08 -13.87
C ASN A 1149 -33.15 14.99 -15.09
N GLU A 1150 -32.31 16.01 -15.20
CA GLU A 1150 -32.58 17.20 -16.00
C GLU A 1150 -32.44 16.96 -17.51
N ILE A 1151 -31.42 16.19 -17.94
CA ILE A 1151 -31.27 15.73 -19.33
C ILE A 1151 -32.45 14.86 -19.79
N SER A 1152 -32.84 13.88 -18.97
CA SER A 1152 -33.95 12.98 -19.34
C SER A 1152 -35.34 13.61 -19.13
N GLY A 1153 -35.42 14.74 -18.42
CA GLY A 1153 -36.66 15.40 -18.02
C GLY A 1153 -37.53 14.57 -17.08
N ALA A 1154 -36.91 13.67 -16.29
CA ALA A 1154 -37.59 12.70 -15.46
C ALA A 1154 -37.42 12.98 -13.97
N THR A 1155 -38.51 12.87 -13.21
CA THR A 1155 -38.48 12.85 -11.75
C THR A 1155 -38.73 11.43 -11.27
N THR A 1156 -37.80 10.89 -10.48
CA THR A 1156 -37.84 9.48 -10.05
C THR A 1156 -37.84 9.37 -8.53
N VAL A 1157 -38.64 8.43 -8.02
CA VAL A 1157 -38.72 8.10 -6.59
C VAL A 1157 -38.15 6.71 -6.37
N TYR A 1158 -37.15 6.63 -5.50
CA TYR A 1158 -36.56 5.40 -5.01
C TYR A 1158 -36.97 5.16 -3.56
N GLU A 1159 -37.40 3.93 -3.25
CA GLU A 1159 -37.49 3.45 -1.87
C GLU A 1159 -36.12 2.99 -1.40
N ILE A 1160 -35.75 3.33 -0.16
CA ILE A 1160 -34.47 2.94 0.41
C ILE A 1160 -34.65 1.69 1.29
N GLU A 1161 -34.01 0.57 0.93
CA GLU A 1161 -34.20 -0.75 1.57
C GLU A 1161 -33.26 -1.02 2.75
#